data_AF-A0A0C1H3L7-F1
#
_entry.id   AF-A0A0C1H3L7-F1
#
_cell.length_a   1.000
_cell.length_b   1.000
_cell.length_c   1.000
_cell.angle_alpha   90.00
_cell.angle_beta   90.00
_cell.angle_gamma   90.00
#
_symmetry.space_group_name_H-M   'P 1'
#
loop_
_entity.id
_entity.type
_entity.pdbx_description
1 polymer ?
#
loop_
_entity_poly.entity_id
_entity_poly.type
_entity_poly.pdbx_seq_one_letter_code
_entity_poly.pdbx_strand_id
1 'polypeptide(L)'
;MKLLHKTLIFLLGIVSFPLVVIALPQLEKKMTLDYLASQISQEQYPALALFKIWDSSIEIADQSKELSCTPLDLLNSVKICSQEQFAYQFIKLCHQLGIRTRLSSKQNAFAFDFGYDDEWIFIDLEKKQVYLTLDNQTLASSEDLMDDPFLALRSKDSLYDTDVDFEKSIIKLAQFSITEPFLVEQESGLYGQIFDTESEFNPFNIDEDDLKDPVPGDIQVGNQSQVFDFTSPCFYLIDLGEVPAEKIWWQISPNPTFNFIPSNFEQIEPFKTEVILSPTTETFFNAGSIYYFRIKGFSDGKWGAWSRIFAFTVEKPDPVALVEFEKKGQLFELSWERESIDDPAIEYLVFGSNSLDFIPTLYTNLQINAMEDGKITDIEINNNLVAIIKETKILVDGSLAYYRIIARKNGQYSVPSSLIHVYDEELIQPRNVLQVVEQEDGKQIIKRMLLPLSYPYFQSFLPQISNSYDTFDNSLIKLYKIYHRTPVLPLIEIKAYQKSSYVPDQIWEHVRPYLLPENHPVKPKLDRMFSATRVILTPETFKKAGFKRYQQGRASRIMASPHPDLPHHFIKAFPDSDLVVRAEWHKFVHRIEGAKVIRNWIANNNLQATFSVPKKWIYPLPDYPSPPNSSRYMRKNFILVAENMRILSHDKNEKAYKHRMTRKLLDQIYQVFDDLGLYDSVYAFNVPFCKNGKLAFIDTEHHHRWPVPFQKLKKYFSNDMQNYWQQLIDKGGPKGHVRNPNY
;
A
#
# COMPACT_ATOMS: atom_id res chain seq x y z
N MET A 1 -28.36 60.71 35.46
CA MET A 1 -29.76 61.18 35.41
C MET A 1 -30.63 59.93 35.43
N LYS A 2 -31.04 59.38 36.58
CA LYS A 2 -32.20 59.81 37.39
C LYS A 2 -33.40 60.25 36.56
N LEU A 3 -34.52 59.56 36.81
CA LEU A 3 -35.92 59.91 36.55
C LEU A 3 -36.50 59.56 35.17
N LEU A 4 -37.10 58.36 35.07
CA LEU A 4 -38.55 58.27 34.94
C LEU A 4 -39.02 56.86 35.33
N HIS A 5 -39.77 56.83 36.42
CA HIS A 5 -40.18 55.69 37.21
C HIS A 5 -41.71 55.81 37.34
N LYS A 6 -42.41 54.70 37.14
CA LYS A 6 -43.72 54.35 37.75
C LYS A 6 -44.96 55.22 37.47
N THR A 7 -45.89 54.65 36.71
CA THR A 7 -47.31 54.40 37.08
C THR A 7 -47.85 53.44 36.00
N LEU A 8 -48.59 52.35 36.23
CA LEU A 8 -49.70 52.08 37.14
C LEU A 8 -49.95 50.55 37.13
N ILE A 9 -50.19 49.95 38.29
CA ILE A 9 -50.72 48.58 38.46
C ILE A 9 -52.25 48.66 38.50
N PHE A 10 -52.93 47.57 38.09
CA PHE A 10 -54.32 47.16 38.38
C PHE A 10 -55.42 47.56 37.38
N LEU A 11 -55.82 46.60 36.52
CA LEU A 11 -57.17 46.02 36.55
C LEU A 11 -57.29 44.76 35.66
N LEU A 12 -57.88 43.72 36.24
CA LEU A 12 -58.22 42.42 35.68
C LEU A 12 -59.18 42.51 34.48
N GLY A 13 -59.04 41.57 33.53
CA GLY A 13 -60.01 41.33 32.46
C GLY A 13 -59.64 40.14 31.59
N ILE A 14 -60.14 38.98 31.98
CA ILE A 14 -60.03 37.66 31.32
C ILE A 14 -60.37 37.72 29.83
N VAL A 15 -59.45 37.30 28.95
CA VAL A 15 -59.79 36.62 27.67
C VAL A 15 -58.70 35.59 27.36
N SER A 16 -59.07 34.31 27.41
CA SER A 16 -58.26 33.19 26.93
C SER A 16 -58.19 33.21 25.40
N PHE A 17 -56.98 33.27 24.84
CA PHE A 17 -56.70 32.88 23.45
C PHE A 17 -55.69 31.72 23.47
N PRO A 18 -55.81 30.74 22.57
CA PRO A 18 -54.91 29.58 22.56
C PRO A 18 -53.53 30.05 22.12
N LEU A 19 -52.49 29.69 22.89
CA LEU A 19 -51.12 29.74 22.40
C LEU A 19 -51.01 28.71 21.28
N VAL A 20 -51.05 29.19 20.04
CA VAL A 20 -50.50 28.46 18.90
C VAL A 20 -48.99 28.38 19.16
N VAL A 21 -48.51 27.20 19.55
CA VAL A 21 -47.08 26.89 19.51
C VAL A 21 -46.72 26.83 18.02
N ILE A 22 -46.28 27.97 17.48
CA ILE A 22 -45.61 28.00 16.19
C ILE A 22 -44.29 27.27 16.43
N ALA A 23 -44.16 26.06 15.87
CA ALA A 23 -42.88 25.40 15.75
C ALA A 23 -41.94 26.36 15.00
N LEU A 24 -40.95 26.91 15.72
CA LEU A 24 -39.83 27.57 15.08
C LEU A 24 -39.19 26.52 14.15
N PRO A 25 -39.02 26.81 12.84
CA PRO A 25 -38.23 25.94 12.00
C PRO A 25 -36.84 25.87 12.62
N GLN A 26 -36.31 24.67 12.86
CA GLN A 26 -34.88 24.52 13.10
C GLN A 26 -34.19 25.19 11.92
N LEU A 27 -33.43 26.27 12.18
CA LEU A 27 -32.58 26.87 11.16
C LEU A 27 -31.59 25.76 10.75
N GLU A 28 -31.76 25.19 9.56
CA GLU A 28 -30.76 24.32 8.97
C GLU A 28 -29.44 25.10 8.95
N LYS A 29 -28.42 24.55 9.64
CA LYS A 29 -27.11 25.19 9.75
C LYS A 29 -26.48 25.21 8.36
N LYS A 30 -26.34 26.41 7.78
CA LYS A 30 -25.75 26.59 6.45
C LYS A 30 -24.30 26.08 6.44
N MET A 31 -24.00 25.13 5.57
CA MET A 31 -22.66 24.61 5.30
C MET A 31 -21.81 25.69 4.63
N THR A 32 -20.67 26.02 5.25
CA THR A 32 -19.63 26.91 4.70
C THR A 32 -18.30 26.15 4.60
N LEU A 33 -17.35 26.66 3.80
CA LEU A 33 -16.01 26.06 3.72
C LEU A 33 -15.32 26.03 5.09
N ASP A 34 -15.39 27.11 5.86
CA ASP A 34 -14.80 27.17 7.20
C ASP A 34 -15.42 26.15 8.15
N TYR A 35 -16.75 25.96 8.07
CA TYR A 35 -17.43 24.96 8.87
C TYR A 35 -16.96 23.55 8.48
N LEU A 36 -16.96 23.22 7.19
CA LEU A 36 -16.52 21.91 6.70
C LEU A 36 -15.05 21.64 7.05
N ALA A 37 -14.17 22.63 6.86
CA ALA A 37 -12.77 22.57 7.27
C ALA A 37 -12.63 22.28 8.77
N SER A 38 -13.41 22.95 9.63
CA SER A 38 -13.41 22.69 11.06
C SER A 38 -13.81 21.25 11.40
N GLN A 39 -14.80 20.68 10.69
CA GLN A 39 -15.29 19.32 10.95
C GLN A 39 -14.25 18.27 10.58
N ILE A 40 -13.49 18.48 9.51
CA ILE A 40 -12.55 17.46 9.00
C ILE A 40 -11.13 17.63 9.53
N SER A 41 -10.78 18.76 10.13
CA SER A 41 -9.41 19.06 10.58
C SER A 41 -8.87 18.14 11.67
N GLN A 42 -9.74 17.50 12.45
CA GLN A 42 -9.37 16.57 13.53
C GLN A 42 -9.53 15.10 13.13
N GLU A 43 -9.99 14.85 11.91
CA GLU A 43 -10.28 13.51 11.43
C GLU A 43 -9.00 12.86 10.87
N GLN A 44 -8.80 11.58 11.18
CA GLN A 44 -7.67 10.82 10.64
C GLN A 44 -7.69 10.78 9.11
N TYR A 45 -8.87 10.80 8.48
CA TYR A 45 -8.99 10.81 7.02
C TYR A 45 -9.96 11.93 6.60
N PRO A 46 -9.45 13.17 6.39
CA PRO A 46 -10.30 14.33 6.11
C PRO A 46 -11.20 14.14 4.88
N ALA A 47 -10.70 13.49 3.83
CA ALA A 47 -11.48 13.19 2.63
C ALA A 47 -12.64 12.22 2.89
N LEU A 48 -12.42 11.19 3.73
CA LEU A 48 -13.48 10.24 4.11
C LEU A 48 -14.52 10.90 5.02
N ALA A 49 -14.10 11.72 5.98
CA ALA A 49 -15.01 12.48 6.82
C ALA A 49 -15.86 13.45 6.00
N LEU A 50 -15.24 14.16 5.06
CA LEU A 50 -15.94 15.03 4.11
C LEU A 50 -16.91 14.23 3.24
N PHE A 51 -16.50 13.05 2.76
CA PHE A 51 -17.35 12.17 1.95
C PHE A 51 -18.59 11.71 2.73
N LYS A 52 -18.46 11.37 4.01
CA LYS A 52 -19.63 11.02 4.87
C LYS A 52 -20.63 12.18 4.99
N ILE A 53 -20.15 13.42 5.13
CA ILE A 53 -21.02 14.61 5.15
C ILE A 53 -21.69 14.78 3.78
N TRP A 54 -20.92 14.66 2.71
CA TRP A 54 -21.39 14.81 1.34
C TRP A 54 -22.47 13.78 0.99
N ASP A 55 -22.19 12.50 1.25
CA ASP A 55 -23.05 11.36 0.96
C ASP A 55 -24.36 11.37 1.75
N SER A 56 -24.32 11.80 3.01
CA SER A 56 -25.53 11.90 3.85
C SER A 56 -26.40 13.11 3.52
N SER A 57 -25.85 14.10 2.80
CA SER A 57 -26.53 15.37 2.52
C SER A 57 -27.17 15.44 1.13
N ILE A 58 -26.77 14.55 0.20
CA ILE A 58 -27.13 14.65 -1.22
C ILE A 58 -27.70 13.32 -1.71
N GLU A 59 -28.87 13.39 -2.34
CA GLU A 59 -29.51 12.28 -3.03
C GLU A 59 -29.05 12.19 -4.48
N ILE A 60 -28.77 10.97 -4.96
CA ILE A 60 -28.43 10.72 -6.37
C ILE A 60 -29.69 10.28 -7.11
N ALA A 61 -30.02 10.96 -8.21
CA ALA A 61 -31.17 10.62 -9.05
C ALA A 61 -30.87 10.75 -10.55
N ASP A 62 -31.04 9.66 -11.29
CA ASP A 62 -30.65 9.50 -12.71
C ASP A 62 -31.37 10.42 -13.71
N GLN A 63 -32.37 11.20 -13.28
CA GLN A 63 -33.14 12.13 -14.14
C GLN A 63 -32.93 13.61 -13.80
N SER A 64 -31.92 13.98 -13.01
CA SER A 64 -31.67 15.38 -12.68
C SER A 64 -31.22 16.16 -13.93
N LYS A 65 -31.86 17.28 -14.24
CA LYS A 65 -31.38 18.23 -15.26
C LYS A 65 -29.97 18.71 -14.90
N GLU A 66 -29.14 18.98 -15.90
CA GLU A 66 -27.88 19.70 -15.70
C GLU A 66 -28.16 21.07 -15.06
N LEU A 67 -27.91 21.19 -13.75
CA LEU A 67 -27.86 22.48 -13.06
C LEU A 67 -26.40 22.88 -12.89
N SER A 68 -26.05 24.07 -13.38
CA SER A 68 -24.80 24.75 -13.00
C SER A 68 -24.89 25.15 -11.52
N CYS A 69 -24.45 24.26 -10.64
CA CYS A 69 -24.41 24.49 -9.19
C CYS A 69 -22.98 24.35 -8.65
N THR A 70 -22.68 25.03 -7.55
CA THR A 70 -21.42 24.87 -6.80
C THR A 70 -21.55 23.75 -5.76
N PRO A 71 -20.45 23.24 -5.18
CA PRO A 71 -20.55 22.19 -4.16
C PRO A 71 -21.35 22.64 -2.93
N LEU A 72 -21.25 23.93 -2.54
CA LEU A 72 -22.04 24.47 -1.43
C LEU A 72 -23.52 24.65 -1.77
N ASP A 73 -23.88 24.84 -3.04
CA ASP A 73 -25.29 24.86 -3.46
C ASP A 73 -25.90 23.45 -3.32
N LEU A 74 -25.15 22.42 -3.68
CA LEU A 74 -25.58 21.03 -3.48
C LEU A 74 -25.81 20.71 -2.00
N LEU A 75 -24.88 21.08 -1.12
CA LEU A 75 -25.01 20.82 0.32
C LEU A 75 -26.13 21.62 1.01
N ASN A 76 -26.39 22.85 0.56
CA ASN A 76 -27.30 23.75 1.27
C ASN A 76 -28.72 23.80 0.70
N SER A 77 -28.88 23.78 -0.63
CA SER A 77 -30.16 24.15 -1.26
C SER A 77 -30.66 23.15 -2.31
N VAL A 78 -29.78 22.53 -3.10
CA VAL A 78 -30.20 21.63 -4.18
C VAL A 78 -30.41 20.20 -3.66
N LYS A 79 -29.47 19.65 -2.90
CA LYS A 79 -29.51 18.31 -2.25
C LYS A 79 -29.81 17.10 -3.17
N ILE A 80 -29.89 17.27 -4.48
CA ILE A 80 -30.12 16.18 -5.44
C ILE A 80 -29.30 16.40 -6.73
N CYS A 81 -28.64 15.37 -7.24
CA CYS A 81 -27.88 15.45 -8.50
C CYS A 81 -27.68 14.09 -9.18
N SER A 82 -27.09 14.10 -10.38
CA SER A 82 -26.67 12.87 -11.07
C SER A 82 -25.37 12.33 -10.45
N GLN A 83 -25.06 11.04 -10.70
CA GLN A 83 -23.83 10.40 -10.23
C GLN A 83 -22.56 11.14 -10.68
N GLU A 84 -22.53 11.63 -11.91
CA GLU A 84 -21.41 12.39 -12.47
C GLU A 84 -21.24 13.74 -11.74
N GLN A 85 -22.33 14.48 -11.54
CA GLN A 85 -22.30 15.74 -10.81
C GLN A 85 -21.92 15.55 -9.34
N PHE A 86 -22.40 14.48 -8.71
CA PHE A 86 -22.04 14.11 -7.35
C PHE A 86 -20.52 13.96 -7.21
N ALA A 87 -19.89 13.19 -8.10
CA ALA A 87 -18.45 12.98 -8.08
C ALA A 87 -17.68 14.26 -8.41
N TYR A 88 -18.02 14.96 -9.51
CA TYR A 88 -17.27 16.15 -9.95
C TYR A 88 -17.31 17.29 -8.91
N GLN A 89 -18.47 17.54 -8.31
CA GLN A 89 -18.61 18.59 -7.30
C GLN A 89 -17.95 18.21 -5.98
N PHE A 90 -17.92 16.92 -5.64
CA PHE A 90 -17.14 16.43 -4.50
C PHE A 90 -15.64 16.71 -4.68
N ILE A 91 -15.07 16.42 -5.85
CA ILE A 91 -13.65 16.71 -6.14
C ILE A 91 -13.38 18.21 -6.09
N LYS A 92 -14.28 19.04 -6.63
CA LYS A 92 -14.17 20.49 -6.54
C LYS A 92 -14.19 20.98 -5.09
N LEU A 93 -15.02 20.39 -4.22
CA LEU A 93 -15.05 20.70 -2.79
C LEU A 93 -13.74 20.29 -2.10
N CYS A 94 -13.20 19.12 -2.42
CA CYS A 94 -11.89 18.67 -1.92
C CYS A 94 -10.81 19.71 -2.24
N HIS A 95 -10.74 20.20 -3.48
CA HIS A 95 -9.76 21.23 -3.87
C HIS A 95 -9.96 22.55 -3.14
N GLN A 96 -11.21 22.97 -2.95
CA GLN A 96 -11.53 24.18 -2.18
C GLN A 96 -11.10 24.09 -0.71
N LEU A 97 -11.01 22.87 -0.17
CA LEU A 97 -10.57 22.57 1.19
C LEU A 97 -9.09 22.13 1.27
N GLY A 98 -8.34 22.21 0.18
CA GLY A 98 -6.91 21.84 0.15
C GLY A 98 -6.61 20.34 0.14
N ILE A 99 -7.63 19.49 -0.03
CA ILE A 99 -7.45 18.04 -0.15
C ILE A 99 -6.93 17.72 -1.56
N ARG A 100 -5.75 17.09 -1.62
CA ARG A 100 -5.15 16.64 -2.89
C ARG A 100 -5.95 15.48 -3.45
N THR A 101 -6.10 15.45 -4.77
CA THR A 101 -6.72 14.31 -5.48
C THR A 101 -5.87 13.90 -6.66
N ARG A 102 -5.94 12.63 -7.06
CA ARG A 102 -5.44 12.14 -8.35
C ARG A 102 -6.45 11.14 -8.93
N LEU A 103 -6.49 11.04 -10.25
CA LEU A 103 -7.30 10.02 -10.91
C LEU A 103 -6.73 8.63 -10.57
N SER A 104 -7.60 7.68 -10.27
CA SER A 104 -7.22 6.27 -10.12
C SER A 104 -7.20 5.58 -11.49
N SER A 105 -6.51 4.44 -11.60
CA SER A 105 -6.46 3.68 -12.86
C SER A 105 -7.73 2.84 -13.14
N LYS A 106 -8.87 3.14 -12.51
CA LYS A 106 -10.14 2.39 -12.70
C LYS A 106 -10.87 2.85 -13.96
N GLN A 107 -11.15 1.92 -14.87
CA GLN A 107 -11.88 2.15 -16.13
C GLN A 107 -13.33 2.57 -15.85
N ASN A 108 -13.86 3.46 -16.70
CA ASN A 108 -15.27 3.86 -16.74
C ASN A 108 -15.88 4.31 -15.39
N ALA A 109 -15.06 4.86 -14.49
CA ALA A 109 -15.51 5.29 -13.17
C ALA A 109 -14.88 6.63 -12.76
N PHE A 110 -15.67 7.46 -12.08
CA PHE A 110 -15.19 8.64 -11.36
C PHE A 110 -14.48 8.22 -10.07
N ALA A 111 -13.32 7.62 -10.23
CA ALA A 111 -12.59 6.97 -9.16
C ALA A 111 -11.28 7.71 -8.90
N PHE A 112 -11.08 8.16 -7.67
CA PHE A 112 -9.99 9.05 -7.29
C PHE A 112 -9.27 8.52 -6.06
N ASP A 113 -7.96 8.73 -6.03
CA ASP A 113 -7.21 8.70 -4.78
C ASP A 113 -7.22 10.10 -4.16
N PHE A 114 -7.30 10.14 -2.83
CA PHE A 114 -7.29 11.34 -2.01
C PHE A 114 -6.05 11.37 -1.14
N GLY A 115 -5.35 12.49 -1.12
CA GLY A 115 -4.10 12.64 -0.37
C GLY A 115 -4.37 12.91 1.10
N TYR A 116 -3.70 12.16 1.96
CA TYR A 116 -3.67 12.37 3.42
C TYR A 116 -2.21 12.30 3.90
N ASP A 117 -1.73 13.35 4.55
CA ASP A 117 -0.30 13.53 4.87
C ASP A 117 0.61 13.27 3.66
N ASP A 118 1.38 12.19 3.68
CA ASP A 118 2.26 11.76 2.60
C ASP A 118 1.72 10.54 1.85
N GLU A 119 0.53 10.04 2.20
CA GLU A 119 -0.07 8.82 1.66
C GLU A 119 -1.30 9.13 0.81
N TRP A 120 -1.80 8.12 0.11
CA TRP A 120 -3.01 8.18 -0.71
C TRP A 120 -4.02 7.17 -0.21
N ILE A 121 -5.31 7.51 -0.26
CA ILE A 121 -6.42 6.61 0.05
C ILE A 121 -7.39 6.56 -1.13
N PHE A 122 -7.93 5.39 -1.41
CA PHE A 122 -8.95 5.20 -2.45
C PHE A 122 -10.34 5.24 -1.85
N ILE A 123 -11.21 6.05 -2.42
CA ILE A 123 -12.65 6.05 -2.11
C ILE A 123 -13.41 5.78 -3.39
N ASP A 124 -14.13 4.65 -3.44
CA ASP A 124 -15.06 4.37 -4.52
C ASP A 124 -16.32 5.20 -4.31
N LEU A 125 -16.40 6.36 -4.98
CA LEU A 125 -17.52 7.30 -4.82
C LEU A 125 -18.86 6.74 -5.32
N GLU A 126 -18.82 5.74 -6.21
CA GLU A 126 -20.02 5.09 -6.74
C GLU A 126 -20.52 4.01 -5.78
N LYS A 127 -19.62 3.16 -5.31
CA LYS A 127 -19.96 2.06 -4.37
C LYS A 127 -19.95 2.49 -2.92
N LYS A 128 -19.55 3.73 -2.63
CA LYS A 128 -19.39 4.30 -1.28
C LYS A 128 -18.48 3.43 -0.40
N GLN A 129 -17.43 2.88 -1.02
CA GLN A 129 -16.59 1.85 -0.41
C GLN A 129 -15.15 2.34 -0.23
N VAL A 130 -14.53 1.92 0.86
CA VAL A 130 -13.08 2.03 1.12
C VAL A 130 -12.52 0.65 1.41
N TYR A 131 -11.21 0.51 1.27
CA TYR A 131 -10.51 -0.75 1.47
C TYR A 131 -9.42 -0.59 2.51
N LEU A 132 -9.17 -1.63 3.31
CA LEU A 132 -8.08 -1.65 4.29
C LEU A 132 -6.89 -2.44 3.76
N THR A 133 -5.68 -1.94 4.04
CA THR A 133 -4.45 -2.74 3.88
C THR A 133 -4.46 -3.92 4.87
N LEU A 134 -3.48 -4.82 4.76
CA LEU A 134 -3.40 -6.02 5.61
C LEU A 134 -3.01 -5.71 7.08
N ASP A 135 -2.69 -4.47 7.42
CA ASP A 135 -2.57 -4.08 8.83
C ASP A 135 -3.95 -3.85 9.50
N ASN A 136 -5.04 -3.86 8.70
CA ASN A 136 -6.43 -3.62 9.11
C ASN A 136 -6.66 -2.29 9.85
N GLN A 137 -5.76 -1.32 9.68
CA GLN A 137 -5.79 -0.01 10.31
C GLN A 137 -5.67 1.13 9.28
N THR A 138 -4.91 0.89 8.21
CA THR A 138 -4.64 1.89 7.16
C THR A 138 -5.57 1.66 5.97
N LEU A 139 -6.14 2.74 5.43
CA LEU A 139 -6.88 2.70 4.17
C LEU A 139 -5.94 2.51 2.97
N ALA A 140 -6.32 1.65 2.03
CA ALA A 140 -5.56 1.35 0.83
C ALA A 140 -5.76 2.42 -0.25
N SER A 141 -4.70 2.71 -1.02
CA SER A 141 -4.77 3.47 -2.27
C SER A 141 -5.15 2.58 -3.46
N SER A 142 -5.50 3.17 -4.60
CA SER A 142 -5.76 2.41 -5.82
C SER A 142 -4.54 1.61 -6.28
N GLU A 143 -3.34 2.14 -6.05
CA GLU A 143 -2.07 1.45 -6.33
C GLU A 143 -1.83 0.25 -5.42
N ASP A 144 -2.28 0.30 -4.15
CA ASP A 144 -2.22 -0.86 -3.26
C ASP A 144 -3.18 -1.95 -3.71
N LEU A 145 -4.38 -1.59 -4.18
CA LEU A 145 -5.36 -2.55 -4.72
C LEU A 145 -4.86 -3.23 -6.00
N MET A 146 -4.14 -2.49 -6.86
CA MET A 146 -3.57 -3.04 -8.09
C MET A 146 -2.35 -3.92 -7.83
N ASP A 147 -1.55 -3.62 -6.80
CA ASP A 147 -0.35 -4.37 -6.43
C ASP A 147 -0.69 -5.63 -5.62
N ASP A 148 -1.67 -5.51 -4.72
CA ASP A 148 -2.21 -6.60 -3.91
C ASP A 148 -3.76 -6.66 -4.04
N PRO A 149 -4.27 -7.33 -5.09
CA PRO A 149 -5.71 -7.45 -5.30
C PRO A 149 -6.51 -8.09 -4.17
N PHE A 150 -5.85 -8.87 -3.30
CA PHE A 150 -6.52 -9.53 -2.19
C PHE A 150 -7.14 -8.52 -1.21
N LEU A 151 -6.62 -7.29 -1.15
CA LEU A 151 -7.20 -6.19 -0.38
C LEU A 151 -8.66 -5.91 -0.80
N ALA A 152 -8.93 -5.89 -2.11
CA ALA A 152 -10.29 -5.74 -2.65
C ALA A 152 -11.07 -7.06 -2.57
N LEU A 153 -10.43 -8.17 -2.94
CA LEU A 153 -11.10 -9.47 -3.02
C LEU A 153 -11.58 -10.02 -1.69
N ARG A 154 -10.96 -9.64 -0.56
CA ARG A 154 -11.42 -10.01 0.78
C ARG A 154 -12.48 -9.07 1.36
N SER A 155 -12.82 -7.99 0.65
CA SER A 155 -13.73 -6.96 1.14
C SER A 155 -15.15 -7.24 0.68
N LYS A 156 -16.10 -7.19 1.62
CA LYS A 156 -17.53 -7.38 1.35
C LYS A 156 -18.08 -6.23 0.49
N ASP A 157 -19.01 -6.52 -0.43
CA ASP A 157 -19.63 -5.51 -1.30
C ASP A 157 -20.76 -4.76 -0.59
N SER A 158 -21.65 -5.50 0.08
CA SER A 158 -22.84 -4.94 0.72
C SER A 158 -22.99 -5.45 2.15
N LEU A 159 -23.53 -4.61 3.04
CA LEU A 159 -23.94 -5.04 4.38
C LEU A 159 -25.02 -6.13 4.37
N TYR A 160 -25.69 -6.39 3.24
CA TYR A 160 -26.67 -7.48 3.10
C TYR A 160 -26.06 -8.82 2.64
N ASP A 161 -24.82 -8.82 2.14
CA ASP A 161 -24.18 -10.09 1.79
C ASP A 161 -23.95 -10.90 3.07
N THR A 162 -24.00 -12.23 3.04
CA THR A 162 -23.70 -13.05 4.22
C THR A 162 -22.21 -13.27 4.43
N ASP A 163 -21.44 -13.21 3.35
CA ASP A 163 -19.99 -13.32 3.31
C ASP A 163 -19.48 -12.58 2.06
N VAL A 164 -18.17 -12.58 1.83
CA VAL A 164 -17.55 -12.07 0.62
C VAL A 164 -18.04 -12.84 -0.61
N ASP A 165 -18.57 -12.09 -1.58
CA ASP A 165 -18.90 -12.58 -2.91
C ASP A 165 -17.69 -12.37 -3.84
N PHE A 166 -16.91 -13.42 -4.04
CA PHE A 166 -15.70 -13.34 -4.88
C PHE A 166 -16.01 -13.02 -6.34
N GLU A 167 -17.19 -13.36 -6.86
CA GLU A 167 -17.55 -13.04 -8.25
C GLU A 167 -17.72 -11.52 -8.41
N LYS A 168 -18.50 -10.90 -7.52
CA LYS A 168 -18.67 -9.43 -7.49
C LYS A 168 -17.35 -8.72 -7.26
N SER A 169 -16.55 -9.18 -6.29
CA SER A 169 -15.25 -8.55 -5.99
C SER A 169 -14.26 -8.66 -7.15
N ILE A 170 -14.26 -9.78 -7.88
CA ILE A 170 -13.45 -9.95 -9.10
C ILE A 170 -13.91 -9.00 -10.22
N ILE A 171 -15.22 -8.87 -10.46
CA ILE A 171 -15.75 -7.93 -11.47
C ILE A 171 -15.28 -6.51 -11.18
N LYS A 172 -15.34 -6.07 -9.92
CA LYS A 172 -14.86 -4.75 -9.50
C LYS A 172 -13.36 -4.57 -9.73
N LEU A 173 -12.57 -5.56 -9.30
CA LEU A 173 -11.12 -5.52 -9.46
C LEU A 173 -10.73 -5.47 -10.96
N ALA A 174 -11.42 -6.21 -11.82
CA ALA A 174 -11.14 -6.26 -13.25
C ALA A 174 -11.31 -4.90 -13.96
N GLN A 175 -12.01 -3.95 -13.32
CA GLN A 175 -12.12 -2.57 -13.81
C GLN A 175 -10.86 -1.74 -13.56
N PHE A 176 -9.95 -2.15 -12.67
CA PHE A 176 -8.67 -1.48 -12.52
C PHE A 176 -7.78 -1.82 -13.71
N SER A 177 -7.22 -0.81 -14.38
CA SER A 177 -6.33 -0.94 -15.53
C SER A 177 -4.94 -1.42 -15.07
N ILE A 178 -4.85 -2.72 -14.76
CA ILE A 178 -3.62 -3.35 -14.26
C ILE A 178 -2.68 -3.67 -15.42
N THR A 179 -3.21 -4.07 -16.58
CA THR A 179 -2.42 -4.46 -17.76
C THR A 179 -2.03 -3.31 -18.67
N GLU A 180 -2.77 -2.20 -18.65
CA GLU A 180 -2.55 -1.07 -19.55
C GLU A 180 -1.62 -0.02 -18.92
N PRO A 181 -0.66 0.55 -19.68
CA PRO A 181 0.06 1.74 -19.24
C PRO A 181 -0.93 2.89 -19.05
N PHE A 182 -0.69 3.74 -18.06
CA PHE A 182 -1.55 4.88 -17.75
C PHE A 182 -1.58 5.84 -18.95
N LEU A 183 -2.63 5.76 -19.76
CA LEU A 183 -2.94 6.76 -20.77
C LEU A 183 -3.55 7.96 -20.05
N VAL A 184 -2.72 8.96 -19.73
CA VAL A 184 -3.26 10.27 -19.38
C VAL A 184 -3.81 10.88 -20.65
N GLU A 185 -5.13 10.91 -20.79
CA GLU A 185 -5.74 12.04 -21.48
C GLU A 185 -5.33 13.30 -20.70
N GLN A 186 -4.54 14.13 -21.36
CA GLN A 186 -4.29 15.50 -20.93
C GLN A 186 -5.66 16.19 -20.82
N GLU A 187 -6.24 16.30 -19.63
CA GLU A 187 -7.18 17.38 -19.26
C GLU A 187 -7.72 17.20 -17.84
N SER A 188 -7.00 17.75 -16.87
CA SER A 188 -7.66 18.53 -15.82
C SER A 188 -6.64 19.54 -15.30
N GLY A 189 -6.55 20.67 -16.02
CA GLY A 189 -5.67 21.80 -15.70
C GLY A 189 -6.03 22.53 -14.39
N LEU A 190 -6.18 21.81 -13.28
CA LEU A 190 -6.56 22.34 -11.98
C LEU A 190 -5.69 21.73 -10.86
N TYR A 191 -4.36 21.89 -10.99
CA TYR A 191 -3.45 21.78 -9.84
C TYR A 191 -3.24 23.19 -9.28
N GLY A 192 -3.87 23.49 -8.14
CA GLY A 192 -3.82 24.82 -7.54
C GLY A 192 -3.83 24.80 -6.01
N GLN A 193 -2.66 25.15 -5.46
CA GLN A 193 -2.39 25.66 -4.11
C GLN A 193 -2.57 24.70 -2.91
N ILE A 194 -1.41 24.34 -2.34
CA ILE A 194 -1.27 23.85 -0.98
C ILE A 194 -1.60 25.04 -0.06
N PHE A 195 -2.62 24.93 0.78
CA PHE A 195 -2.77 25.76 1.96
C PHE A 195 -2.04 25.07 3.10
N ASP A 196 -0.83 25.52 3.41
CA ASP A 196 -0.17 25.21 4.67
C ASP A 196 -0.94 25.96 5.77
N THR A 197 -1.85 25.28 6.45
CA THR A 197 -2.34 25.74 7.76
C THR A 197 -1.52 25.05 8.83
N GLU A 198 -0.34 25.59 9.12
CA GLU A 198 0.25 25.46 10.45
C GLU A 198 -0.68 26.21 11.42
N SER A 199 -1.49 25.48 12.18
CA SER A 199 -2.07 26.01 13.41
C SER A 199 -1.71 25.06 14.56
N GLU A 200 -0.74 25.48 15.36
CA GLU A 200 -0.55 24.96 16.71
C GLU A 200 -1.84 25.23 17.50
N PHE A 201 -2.61 24.17 17.78
CA PHE A 201 -3.64 24.23 18.79
C PHE A 201 -3.49 23.06 19.76
N ASN A 202 -3.30 23.42 21.01
CA ASN A 202 -3.10 22.56 22.18
C ASN A 202 -4.47 21.97 22.60
N PRO A 203 -4.53 20.73 23.12
CA PRO A 203 -5.73 19.92 23.17
C PRO A 203 -6.60 20.30 24.36
N PHE A 204 -7.93 20.25 24.19
CA PHE A 204 -8.87 20.25 25.30
C PHE A 204 -9.64 18.95 25.37
N ASN A 205 -9.71 18.45 26.60
CA ASN A 205 -10.78 17.68 27.23
C ASN A 205 -11.60 16.75 26.35
N ILE A 206 -11.31 15.47 26.52
CA ILE A 206 -12.35 14.44 26.42
C ILE A 206 -13.24 14.65 27.65
N ASP A 207 -14.46 15.16 27.44
CA ASP A 207 -15.51 15.02 28.44
C ASP A 207 -15.91 13.53 28.46
N GLU A 208 -15.62 12.86 29.57
CA GLU A 208 -16.00 11.45 29.85
C GLU A 208 -17.52 11.26 30.08
N ASP A 209 -18.36 12.26 29.79
CA ASP A 209 -19.76 12.30 30.24
C ASP A 209 -20.82 11.86 29.19
N ASP A 210 -20.42 11.36 28.02
CA ASP A 210 -21.36 10.78 27.03
C ASP A 210 -21.50 9.24 27.09
N LEU A 211 -20.88 8.59 28.07
CA LEU A 211 -21.18 7.18 28.42
C LEU A 211 -22.37 7.09 29.40
N LYS A 212 -23.53 7.66 29.03
CA LYS A 212 -24.78 7.21 29.65
C LYS A 212 -25.11 5.84 29.08
N ASP A 213 -25.14 4.82 29.95
CA ASP A 213 -25.58 3.48 29.61
C ASP A 213 -26.84 3.55 28.72
N PRO A 214 -26.78 3.14 27.44
CA PRO A 214 -27.98 3.06 26.64
C PRO A 214 -28.94 2.11 27.35
N VAL A 215 -30.23 2.45 27.35
CA VAL A 215 -31.28 1.49 27.68
C VAL A 215 -31.01 0.27 26.81
N PRO A 216 -30.71 -0.91 27.39
CA PRO A 216 -30.25 -2.05 26.60
C PRO A 216 -31.32 -2.37 25.56
N GLY A 217 -30.90 -2.45 24.29
CA GLY A 217 -31.78 -2.92 23.23
C GLY A 217 -32.31 -4.33 23.52
N ASP A 218 -33.39 -4.68 22.82
CA ASP A 218 -34.10 -5.96 23.00
C ASP A 218 -33.21 -7.18 22.72
N ILE A 219 -32.09 -7.01 22.01
CA ILE A 219 -31.08 -8.05 21.77
C ILE A 219 -29.86 -7.83 22.68
N GLN A 220 -29.43 -8.88 23.38
CA GLN A 220 -28.24 -8.89 24.23
C GLN A 220 -27.21 -9.92 23.76
N VAL A 221 -25.93 -9.66 24.10
CA VAL A 221 -24.81 -10.58 23.86
C VAL A 221 -24.66 -11.49 25.08
N GLY A 222 -24.82 -12.80 24.88
CA GLY A 222 -24.77 -13.84 25.91
C GLY A 222 -23.39 -14.43 26.18
N ASN A 223 -22.33 -13.96 25.50
CA ASN A 223 -20.96 -14.43 25.71
C ASN A 223 -20.49 -14.17 27.15
N GLN A 224 -19.91 -15.20 27.77
CA GLN A 224 -19.31 -15.08 29.11
C GLN A 224 -17.83 -14.72 29.09
N SER A 225 -17.11 -15.15 28.04
CA SER A 225 -15.70 -14.81 27.84
C SER A 225 -15.57 -13.64 26.87
N GLN A 226 -14.69 -12.70 27.19
CA GLN A 226 -14.27 -11.60 26.31
C GLN A 226 -13.04 -11.97 25.47
N VAL A 227 -12.46 -13.16 25.68
CA VAL A 227 -11.27 -13.63 24.96
C VAL A 227 -11.65 -14.85 24.13
N PHE A 228 -11.41 -14.78 22.83
CA PHE A 228 -11.44 -15.92 21.93
C PHE A 228 -10.02 -16.48 21.79
N ASP A 229 -9.68 -17.43 22.67
CA ASP A 229 -8.35 -18.06 22.76
C ASP A 229 -8.18 -19.09 21.63
N PHE A 230 -7.44 -18.73 20.57
CA PHE A 230 -7.26 -19.52 19.35
C PHE A 230 -8.56 -20.17 18.84
N THR A 231 -9.67 -19.43 18.87
CA THR A 231 -10.98 -19.86 18.39
C THR A 231 -11.64 -18.77 17.54
N SER A 232 -12.43 -19.18 16.55
CA SER A 232 -13.19 -18.25 15.71
C SER A 232 -14.22 -17.51 16.57
N PRO A 233 -14.35 -16.17 16.45
CA PRO A 233 -15.36 -15.43 17.19
C PRO A 233 -16.77 -15.91 16.86
N CYS A 234 -17.52 -16.26 17.90
CA CYS A 234 -18.94 -16.59 17.83
C CYS A 234 -19.68 -15.79 18.91
N PHE A 235 -20.66 -14.97 18.51
CA PHE A 235 -21.43 -14.14 19.43
C PHE A 235 -22.80 -14.76 19.68
N TYR A 236 -23.06 -15.19 20.91
CA TYR A 236 -24.35 -15.73 21.30
C TYR A 236 -25.32 -14.58 21.56
N LEU A 237 -26.53 -14.70 21.02
CA LEU A 237 -27.55 -13.65 21.06
C LEU A 237 -28.75 -14.11 21.87
N ILE A 238 -29.26 -13.21 22.72
CA ILE A 238 -30.46 -13.40 23.51
C ILE A 238 -31.47 -12.33 23.10
N ASP A 239 -32.61 -12.77 22.59
CA ASP A 239 -33.76 -11.89 22.31
C ASP A 239 -34.64 -11.78 23.55
N LEU A 240 -34.77 -10.58 24.08
CA LEU A 240 -35.58 -10.22 25.24
C LEU A 240 -36.80 -9.38 24.84
N GLY A 241 -37.01 -9.14 23.54
CA GLY A 241 -38.14 -8.38 23.03
C GLY A 241 -39.47 -9.09 23.26
N GLU A 242 -40.52 -8.31 23.51
CA GLU A 242 -41.90 -8.85 23.58
C GLU A 242 -42.34 -9.42 22.22
N VAL A 243 -41.82 -8.85 21.13
CA VAL A 243 -41.99 -9.33 19.76
C VAL A 243 -40.64 -9.82 19.25
N PRO A 244 -40.52 -11.11 18.85
CA PRO A 244 -39.26 -11.67 18.35
C PRO A 244 -38.70 -10.88 17.17
N ALA A 245 -37.39 -10.70 17.15
CA ALA A 245 -36.70 -10.04 16.06
C ALA A 245 -36.74 -10.88 14.78
N GLU A 246 -37.10 -10.23 13.67
CA GLU A 246 -37.07 -10.83 12.33
C GLU A 246 -35.67 -10.76 11.72
N LYS A 247 -34.96 -9.65 12.00
CA LYS A 247 -33.61 -9.38 11.50
C LYS A 247 -32.74 -8.80 12.61
N ILE A 248 -31.44 -8.92 12.41
CA ILE A 248 -30.41 -8.28 13.21
C ILE A 248 -29.54 -7.38 12.34
N TRP A 249 -29.00 -6.33 12.96
CA TRP A 249 -27.92 -5.54 12.42
C TRP A 249 -26.80 -5.56 13.45
N TRP A 250 -25.66 -6.17 13.09
CA TRP A 250 -24.47 -6.20 13.95
C TRP A 250 -23.31 -5.44 13.33
N GLN A 251 -22.46 -4.92 14.21
CA GLN A 251 -21.27 -4.17 13.85
C GLN A 251 -20.09 -4.56 14.75
N ILE A 252 -18.89 -4.64 14.17
CA ILE A 252 -17.62 -4.78 14.87
C ILE A 252 -16.73 -3.58 14.54
N SER A 253 -16.03 -3.06 15.55
CA SER A 253 -15.14 -1.91 15.37
C SER A 253 -13.88 -2.07 16.21
N PRO A 254 -12.70 -1.62 15.72
CA PRO A 254 -11.51 -1.47 16.56
C PRO A 254 -11.60 -0.27 17.52
N ASN A 255 -12.61 0.59 17.37
CA ASN A 255 -12.85 1.78 18.18
C ASN A 255 -14.22 1.72 18.88
N PRO A 256 -14.31 1.97 20.21
CA PRO A 256 -15.57 1.89 20.95
C PRO A 256 -16.65 2.89 20.50
N THR A 257 -16.30 3.94 19.75
CA THR A 257 -17.27 4.92 19.23
C THR A 257 -17.95 4.47 17.93
N PHE A 258 -17.41 3.45 17.25
CA PHE A 258 -17.90 2.97 15.94
C PHE A 258 -17.89 4.06 14.84
N ASN A 259 -16.97 5.03 14.92
CA ASN A 259 -16.84 6.10 13.91
C ASN A 259 -16.41 5.58 12.53
N PHE A 260 -15.77 4.40 12.48
CA PHE A 260 -15.40 3.70 11.27
C PHE A 260 -15.69 2.21 11.44
N ILE A 261 -16.29 1.60 10.41
CA ILE A 261 -16.69 0.20 10.41
C ILE A 261 -16.23 -0.39 9.08
N PRO A 262 -15.28 -1.35 9.08
CA PRO A 262 -14.93 -2.09 7.86
C PRO A 262 -16.16 -2.81 7.28
N SER A 263 -16.28 -2.91 5.97
CA SER A 263 -17.44 -3.55 5.32
C SER A 263 -17.69 -4.99 5.78
N ASN A 264 -16.63 -5.75 6.08
CA ASN A 264 -16.74 -7.12 6.59
C ASN A 264 -17.22 -7.19 8.05
N PHE A 265 -17.16 -6.07 8.77
CA PHE A 265 -17.57 -5.94 10.16
C PHE A 265 -18.94 -5.29 10.30
N GLU A 266 -19.75 -5.30 9.24
CA GLU A 266 -21.11 -4.81 9.25
C GLU A 266 -22.04 -5.73 8.46
N GLN A 267 -23.16 -6.11 9.08
CA GLN A 267 -24.13 -6.97 8.42
C GLN A 267 -25.55 -6.76 8.92
N ILE A 268 -26.49 -6.81 7.98
CA ILE A 268 -27.91 -7.02 8.23
C ILE A 268 -28.27 -8.41 7.73
N GLU A 269 -28.82 -9.24 8.62
CA GLU A 269 -29.23 -10.61 8.30
C GLU A 269 -30.48 -11.03 9.08
N PRO A 270 -31.16 -12.13 8.71
CA PRO A 270 -32.22 -12.69 9.53
C PRO A 270 -31.75 -13.00 10.95
N PHE A 271 -32.63 -12.87 11.94
CA PHE A 271 -32.27 -13.16 13.32
C PHE A 271 -31.79 -14.62 13.47
N LYS A 272 -30.70 -14.77 14.22
CA LYS A 272 -30.10 -16.04 14.62
C LYS A 272 -29.70 -15.94 16.09
N THR A 273 -29.60 -17.07 16.78
CA THR A 273 -29.10 -17.12 18.17
C THR A 273 -27.59 -16.98 18.26
N GLU A 274 -26.90 -16.97 17.12
CA GLU A 274 -25.45 -16.81 17.05
C GLU A 274 -25.04 -16.04 15.79
N VAL A 275 -23.98 -15.24 15.92
CA VAL A 275 -23.25 -14.64 14.79
C VAL A 275 -21.91 -15.35 14.68
N ILE A 276 -21.72 -16.06 13.56
CA ILE A 276 -20.47 -16.76 13.21
C ILE A 276 -19.82 -16.01 12.05
N LEU A 277 -18.52 -15.75 12.18
CA LEU A 277 -17.74 -15.07 11.16
C LEU A 277 -17.13 -16.06 10.17
N SER A 278 -17.02 -15.66 8.90
CA SER A 278 -16.35 -16.46 7.88
C SER A 278 -14.82 -16.41 8.02
N PRO A 279 -14.08 -17.40 7.49
CA PRO A 279 -12.62 -17.36 7.44
C PRO A 279 -12.08 -16.11 6.74
N THR A 280 -12.77 -15.61 5.71
CA THR A 280 -12.40 -14.38 5.01
C THR A 280 -12.60 -13.13 5.88
N THR A 281 -13.69 -13.07 6.65
CA THR A 281 -13.96 -11.97 7.60
C THR A 281 -12.95 -11.96 8.74
N GLU A 282 -12.50 -13.13 9.21
CA GLU A 282 -11.47 -13.25 10.24
C GLU A 282 -10.12 -12.64 9.85
N THR A 283 -9.87 -12.42 8.55
CA THR A 283 -8.67 -11.71 8.07
C THR A 283 -8.60 -10.24 8.50
N PHE A 284 -9.71 -9.67 9.00
CA PHE A 284 -9.77 -8.29 9.52
C PHE A 284 -9.44 -8.16 11.00
N PHE A 285 -9.26 -9.27 11.72
CA PHE A 285 -8.75 -9.23 13.10
C PHE A 285 -7.23 -9.22 13.11
N ASN A 286 -6.66 -8.33 13.92
CA ASN A 286 -5.25 -8.35 14.30
C ASN A 286 -5.07 -9.14 15.60
N ALA A 287 -3.97 -9.87 15.71
CA ALA A 287 -3.68 -10.68 16.88
C ALA A 287 -3.63 -9.83 18.15
N GLY A 288 -4.33 -10.28 19.20
CA GLY A 288 -4.32 -9.64 20.53
C GLY A 288 -4.93 -8.23 20.59
N SER A 289 -5.50 -7.74 19.48
CA SER A 289 -6.15 -6.42 19.44
C SER A 289 -7.55 -6.48 20.07
N ILE A 290 -7.94 -5.38 20.72
CA ILE A 290 -9.28 -5.23 21.30
C ILE A 290 -10.24 -4.74 20.22
N TYR A 291 -11.39 -5.39 20.13
CA TYR A 291 -12.51 -5.04 19.26
C TYR A 291 -13.79 -4.89 20.07
N TYR A 292 -14.77 -4.21 19.48
CA TYR A 292 -16.03 -3.87 20.09
C TYR A 292 -17.16 -4.35 19.19
N PHE A 293 -18.09 -5.12 19.75
CA PHE A 293 -19.27 -5.64 19.07
C PHE A 293 -20.53 -4.94 19.60
N ARG A 294 -21.44 -4.56 18.70
CA ARG A 294 -22.80 -4.11 19.04
C ARG A 294 -23.82 -4.66 18.06
N ILE A 295 -25.05 -4.83 18.52
CA ILE A 295 -26.13 -5.40 17.73
C ILE A 295 -27.48 -4.73 18.04
N LYS A 296 -28.40 -4.71 17.08
CA LYS A 296 -29.81 -4.35 17.31
C LYS A 296 -30.75 -5.25 16.51
N GLY A 297 -31.96 -5.45 17.04
CA GLY A 297 -33.01 -6.22 16.40
C GLY A 297 -33.95 -5.35 15.55
N PHE A 298 -34.58 -5.96 14.56
CA PHE A 298 -35.72 -5.40 13.82
C PHE A 298 -36.97 -6.21 14.14
N SER A 299 -37.98 -5.55 14.71
CA SER A 299 -39.26 -6.15 15.07
C SER A 299 -40.37 -5.15 14.73
N ASP A 300 -41.52 -5.64 14.25
CA ASP A 300 -42.71 -4.80 13.98
C ASP A 300 -42.41 -3.57 13.11
N GLY A 301 -41.66 -3.77 12.02
CA GLY A 301 -41.37 -2.73 11.03
C GLY A 301 -40.35 -1.67 11.46
N LYS A 302 -39.69 -1.80 12.63
CA LYS A 302 -38.73 -0.81 13.15
C LYS A 302 -37.48 -1.45 13.73
N TRP A 303 -36.37 -0.72 13.66
CA TRP A 303 -35.13 -1.06 14.36
C TRP A 303 -35.21 -0.64 15.84
N GLY A 304 -34.85 -1.56 16.73
CA GLY A 304 -34.68 -1.29 18.16
C GLY A 304 -33.40 -0.52 18.49
N ALA A 305 -33.16 -0.33 19.78
CA ALA A 305 -31.91 0.27 20.27
C ALA A 305 -30.71 -0.69 20.09
N TRP A 306 -29.51 -0.13 20.02
CA TRP A 306 -28.28 -0.91 20.09
C TRP A 306 -28.13 -1.59 21.45
N SER A 307 -27.56 -2.80 21.45
CA SER A 307 -27.13 -3.51 22.63
C SER A 307 -26.07 -2.71 23.40
N ARG A 308 -25.78 -3.15 24.62
CA ARG A 308 -24.51 -2.76 25.28
C ARG A 308 -23.34 -3.19 24.39
N ILE A 309 -22.28 -2.38 24.39
CA ILE A 309 -21.05 -2.67 23.67
C ILE A 309 -20.34 -3.84 24.36
N PHE A 310 -20.05 -4.89 23.59
CA PHE A 310 -19.29 -6.04 24.06
C PHE A 310 -17.84 -5.92 23.55
N ALA A 311 -16.91 -5.65 24.45
CA ALA A 311 -15.49 -5.62 24.13
C ALA A 311 -14.90 -7.04 24.16
N PHE A 312 -14.07 -7.38 23.18
CA PHE A 312 -13.45 -8.69 23.07
C PHE A 312 -12.05 -8.65 22.41
N THR A 313 -11.28 -9.71 22.59
CA THR A 313 -9.99 -9.93 21.91
C THR A 313 -9.99 -11.27 21.19
N VAL A 314 -9.20 -11.35 20.10
CA VAL A 314 -8.96 -12.59 19.36
C VAL A 314 -7.49 -12.95 19.48
N GLU A 315 -7.20 -14.05 20.18
CA GLU A 315 -5.85 -14.62 20.21
C GLU A 315 -5.66 -15.49 18.99
N LYS A 316 -4.74 -15.10 18.12
CA LYS A 316 -4.38 -15.83 16.91
C LYS A 316 -2.93 -15.51 16.53
N PRO A 317 -2.31 -16.28 15.62
CA PRO A 317 -0.94 -15.99 15.18
C PRO A 317 -0.79 -14.58 14.59
N ASP A 318 0.28 -13.86 14.96
CA ASP A 318 0.72 -12.70 14.18
C ASP A 318 1.01 -13.05 12.71
N PRO A 319 0.77 -12.11 11.77
CA PRO A 319 1.20 -12.27 10.38
C PRO A 319 2.71 -12.41 10.28
N VAL A 320 3.20 -13.05 9.22
CA VAL A 320 4.64 -13.06 8.92
C VAL A 320 5.09 -11.66 8.47
N ALA A 321 6.32 -11.29 8.81
CA ALA A 321 6.90 -10.01 8.46
C ALA A 321 8.22 -10.18 7.72
N LEU A 322 8.67 -9.11 7.04
CA LEU A 322 10.01 -9.02 6.44
C LEU A 322 10.36 -10.22 5.56
N VAL A 323 9.48 -10.56 4.63
CA VAL A 323 9.77 -11.63 3.67
C VAL A 323 10.94 -11.20 2.78
N GLU A 324 12.02 -11.97 2.81
CA GLU A 324 13.19 -11.81 1.96
C GLU A 324 13.16 -12.83 0.82
N PHE A 325 13.69 -12.42 -0.33
CA PHE A 325 13.81 -13.25 -1.53
C PHE A 325 15.27 -13.24 -2.01
N GLU A 326 15.88 -14.42 -2.02
CA GLU A 326 17.28 -14.61 -2.39
C GLU A 326 17.46 -15.79 -3.35
N LYS A 327 18.28 -15.60 -4.38
CA LYS A 327 18.69 -16.69 -5.28
C LYS A 327 19.74 -17.57 -4.59
N LYS A 328 19.52 -18.88 -4.58
CA LYS A 328 20.42 -19.90 -4.01
C LYS A 328 20.74 -20.95 -5.07
N GLY A 329 21.75 -20.67 -5.88
CA GLY A 329 22.11 -21.54 -7.01
C GLY A 329 21.01 -21.51 -8.08
N GLN A 330 20.41 -22.67 -8.35
CA GLN A 330 19.29 -22.80 -9.30
C GLN A 330 17.91 -22.62 -8.67
N LEU A 331 17.85 -22.53 -7.33
CA LEU A 331 16.61 -22.35 -6.57
C LEU A 331 16.56 -20.94 -5.98
N PHE A 332 15.42 -20.60 -5.38
CA PHE A 332 15.19 -19.35 -4.69
C PHE A 332 14.71 -19.62 -3.27
N GLU A 333 15.26 -18.92 -2.29
CA GLU A 333 14.83 -19.00 -0.90
C GLU A 333 13.88 -17.84 -0.61
N LEU A 334 12.69 -18.18 -0.13
CA LEU A 334 11.80 -17.25 0.58
C LEU A 334 12.05 -17.46 2.07
N SER A 335 12.39 -16.39 2.79
CA SER A 335 12.57 -16.41 4.25
C SER A 335 11.78 -15.28 4.87
N TRP A 336 11.37 -15.42 6.14
CA TRP A 336 10.59 -14.39 6.83
C TRP A 336 10.94 -14.31 8.31
N GLU A 337 10.62 -13.17 8.90
CA GLU A 337 10.75 -12.93 10.33
C GLU A 337 9.39 -13.00 11.03
N ARG A 338 9.46 -13.13 12.36
CA ARG A 338 8.31 -12.99 13.24
C ARG A 338 8.74 -12.35 14.56
N GLU A 339 7.85 -11.54 15.12
CA GLU A 339 8.08 -10.90 16.42
C GLU A 339 8.14 -11.90 17.59
N SER A 340 7.42 -13.02 17.52
CA SER A 340 7.51 -14.13 18.48
C SER A 340 8.40 -15.27 17.96
N ILE A 341 9.60 -15.45 18.52
CA ILE A 341 10.56 -16.50 18.12
C ILE A 341 10.22 -17.85 18.77
N ASP A 342 10.27 -18.92 17.96
CA ASP A 342 10.27 -20.36 18.30
C ASP A 342 9.07 -20.92 19.09
N ASP A 343 7.86 -20.79 18.53
CA ASP A 343 6.73 -21.63 18.94
C ASP A 343 6.58 -22.85 18.01
N PRO A 344 6.90 -24.07 18.47
CA PRO A 344 6.85 -25.29 17.66
C PRO A 344 5.42 -25.74 17.26
N ALA A 345 4.39 -25.12 17.84
CA ALA A 345 2.99 -25.37 17.49
C ALA A 345 2.55 -24.65 16.21
N ILE A 346 3.40 -23.79 15.65
CA ILE A 346 3.06 -22.95 14.53
C ILE A 346 3.49 -23.59 13.22
N GLU A 347 2.58 -23.53 12.26
CA GLU A 347 2.79 -23.99 10.89
C GLU A 347 2.54 -22.84 9.92
N TYR A 348 3.27 -22.81 8.83
CA TYR A 348 3.16 -21.82 7.77
C TYR A 348 2.53 -22.49 6.56
N LEU A 349 1.35 -22.02 6.18
CA LEU A 349 0.71 -22.38 4.93
C LEU A 349 1.24 -21.44 3.86
N VAL A 350 1.98 -21.99 2.90
CA VAL A 350 2.54 -21.26 1.77
C VAL A 350 1.65 -21.50 0.57
N PHE A 351 1.12 -20.43 0.00
CA PHE A 351 0.32 -20.46 -1.22
C PHE A 351 1.09 -19.80 -2.36
N GLY A 352 0.91 -20.28 -3.59
CA GLY A 352 1.61 -19.75 -4.75
C GLY A 352 0.80 -19.84 -6.04
N SER A 353 0.94 -18.84 -6.90
CA SER A 353 0.24 -18.77 -8.19
C SER A 353 1.00 -17.91 -9.21
N ASN A 354 0.59 -18.03 -10.46
CA ASN A 354 0.97 -17.16 -11.57
C ASN A 354 -0.07 -16.05 -11.85
N SER A 355 -1.19 -16.06 -11.13
CA SER A 355 -2.25 -15.06 -11.20
C SER A 355 -2.04 -14.01 -10.09
N LEU A 356 -1.99 -12.72 -10.42
CA LEU A 356 -1.76 -11.62 -9.45
C LEU A 356 -2.87 -11.53 -8.40
N ASP A 357 -4.09 -11.79 -8.84
CA ASP A 357 -5.37 -11.78 -8.13
C ASP A 357 -5.73 -13.14 -7.53
N PHE A 358 -4.76 -14.04 -7.34
CA PHE A 358 -5.06 -15.34 -6.74
C PHE A 358 -5.52 -15.20 -5.29
N ILE A 359 -6.47 -16.05 -4.91
CA ILE A 359 -7.01 -16.14 -3.55
C ILE A 359 -6.54 -17.46 -2.96
N PRO A 360 -5.94 -17.49 -1.75
CA PRO A 360 -5.56 -18.74 -1.09
C PRO A 360 -6.71 -19.76 -1.06
N THR A 361 -6.39 -21.03 -1.33
CA THR A 361 -7.36 -22.15 -1.27
C THR A 361 -8.07 -22.30 0.08
N LEU A 362 -7.52 -21.67 1.12
CA LEU A 362 -8.17 -21.52 2.42
C LEU A 362 -9.54 -20.81 2.35
N TYR A 363 -9.72 -19.87 1.40
CA TYR A 363 -10.92 -19.04 1.30
C TYR A 363 -11.84 -19.42 0.14
N THR A 364 -11.29 -19.99 -0.93
CA THR A 364 -12.08 -20.48 -2.07
C THR A 364 -11.38 -21.62 -2.80
N ASN A 365 -12.15 -22.63 -3.20
CA ASN A 365 -11.68 -23.77 -3.98
C ASN A 365 -11.77 -23.54 -5.50
N LEU A 366 -12.17 -22.35 -5.96
CA LEU A 366 -12.33 -22.02 -7.38
C LEU A 366 -11.45 -20.84 -7.78
N GLN A 367 -10.89 -20.92 -8.99
CA GLN A 367 -10.29 -19.79 -9.69
C GLN A 367 -11.13 -19.46 -10.92
N ILE A 368 -11.59 -18.20 -10.99
CA ILE A 368 -12.30 -17.70 -12.16
C ILE A 368 -11.28 -17.35 -13.25
N ASN A 369 -11.57 -17.76 -14.49
CA ASN A 369 -10.71 -17.53 -15.65
C ASN A 369 -11.38 -16.68 -16.74
N ALA A 370 -12.71 -16.70 -16.82
CA ALA A 370 -13.45 -15.82 -17.71
C ALA A 370 -14.89 -15.56 -17.23
N MET A 371 -15.42 -14.38 -17.57
CA MET A 371 -16.81 -13.99 -17.37
C MET A 371 -17.35 -13.27 -18.61
N GLU A 372 -18.63 -13.43 -18.89
CA GLU A 372 -19.38 -12.68 -19.91
C GLU A 372 -20.67 -12.15 -19.26
N ASP A 373 -20.88 -10.83 -19.31
CA ASP A 373 -22.09 -10.16 -18.80
C ASP A 373 -22.41 -10.55 -17.34
N GLY A 374 -21.38 -10.49 -16.49
CA GLY A 374 -21.46 -10.83 -15.06
C GLY A 374 -21.59 -12.32 -14.76
N LYS A 375 -21.63 -13.20 -15.77
CA LYS A 375 -21.72 -14.66 -15.57
C LYS A 375 -20.38 -15.33 -15.80
N ILE A 376 -20.03 -16.27 -14.94
CA ILE A 376 -18.82 -17.07 -15.11
C ILE A 376 -18.96 -17.99 -16.33
N THR A 377 -17.98 -17.93 -17.23
CA THR A 377 -17.91 -18.78 -18.44
C THR A 377 -16.74 -19.76 -18.41
N ASP A 378 -15.71 -19.51 -17.59
CA ASP A 378 -14.58 -20.42 -17.37
C ASP A 378 -14.07 -20.36 -15.93
N ILE A 379 -13.91 -21.53 -15.31
CA ILE A 379 -13.39 -21.74 -13.95
C ILE A 379 -12.51 -22.97 -13.90
N GLU A 380 -11.58 -22.97 -12.95
CA GLU A 380 -10.81 -24.16 -12.57
C GLU A 380 -10.80 -24.37 -11.06
N ILE A 381 -10.44 -25.59 -10.65
CA ILE A 381 -10.21 -25.90 -9.24
C ILE A 381 -8.95 -25.15 -8.81
N ASN A 382 -9.07 -24.34 -7.77
CA ASN A 382 -7.96 -23.67 -7.14
C ASN A 382 -7.19 -24.69 -6.30
N ASN A 383 -5.91 -24.92 -6.64
CA ASN A 383 -4.99 -25.82 -5.92
C ASN A 383 -3.65 -25.11 -5.70
N ASN A 384 -3.70 -23.94 -5.08
CA ASN A 384 -2.53 -23.07 -4.90
C ASN A 384 -1.80 -23.26 -3.56
N LEU A 385 -2.18 -24.22 -2.71
CA LEU A 385 -1.42 -24.56 -1.51
C LEU A 385 -0.13 -25.28 -1.93
N VAL A 386 1.00 -24.63 -1.72
CA VAL A 386 2.34 -25.08 -2.11
C VAL A 386 2.90 -26.03 -1.04
N ALA A 387 2.83 -25.62 0.22
CA ALA A 387 3.41 -26.37 1.32
C ALA A 387 2.79 -25.97 2.67
N ILE A 388 2.92 -26.87 3.65
CA ILE A 388 2.71 -26.59 5.08
C ILE A 388 4.02 -26.94 5.78
N ILE A 389 4.69 -25.95 6.37
CA ILE A 389 6.03 -26.12 6.95
C ILE A 389 6.12 -25.49 8.34
N LYS A 390 7.17 -25.77 9.12
CA LYS A 390 7.39 -25.16 10.44
C LYS A 390 8.56 -24.18 10.46
N GLU A 391 9.41 -24.27 9.45
CA GLU A 391 10.55 -23.41 9.23
C GLU A 391 10.10 -22.04 8.73
N THR A 392 10.84 -20.99 9.08
CA THR A 392 10.61 -19.62 8.60
C THR A 392 11.22 -19.37 7.21
N LYS A 393 11.38 -20.44 6.43
CA LYS A 393 11.95 -20.39 5.09
C LYS A 393 11.57 -21.59 4.24
N ILE A 394 11.54 -21.38 2.93
CA ILE A 394 11.28 -22.42 1.93
C ILE A 394 12.13 -22.18 0.67
N LEU A 395 12.61 -23.25 0.06
CA LEU A 395 13.20 -23.21 -1.27
C LEU A 395 12.11 -23.45 -2.32
N VAL A 396 12.05 -22.58 -3.33
CA VAL A 396 11.16 -22.67 -4.48
C VAL A 396 11.98 -22.70 -5.77
N ASP A 397 11.44 -23.32 -6.81
CA ASP A 397 12.08 -23.43 -8.13
C ASP A 397 11.87 -22.19 -9.01
N GLY A 398 11.04 -21.24 -8.56
CA GLY A 398 10.69 -20.05 -9.31
C GLY A 398 9.68 -20.31 -10.43
N SER A 399 8.95 -21.42 -10.41
CA SER A 399 7.84 -21.69 -11.36
C SER A 399 6.61 -20.80 -11.13
N LEU A 400 6.47 -20.22 -9.93
CA LEU A 400 5.35 -19.36 -9.54
C LEU A 400 5.78 -17.93 -9.28
N ALA A 401 4.99 -17.00 -9.82
CA ALA A 401 5.26 -15.57 -9.80
C ALA A 401 4.93 -14.89 -8.47
N TYR A 402 3.97 -15.43 -7.74
CA TYR A 402 3.39 -14.82 -6.56
C TYR A 402 3.23 -15.84 -5.45
N TYR A 403 3.48 -15.41 -4.22
CA TYR A 403 3.28 -16.21 -3.02
C TYR A 403 2.56 -15.42 -1.92
N ARG A 404 1.88 -16.15 -1.04
CA ARG A 404 1.35 -15.63 0.24
C ARG A 404 1.60 -16.64 1.34
N ILE A 405 1.88 -16.15 2.54
CA ILE A 405 2.15 -17.01 3.70
C ILE A 405 1.13 -16.67 4.78
N ILE A 406 0.52 -17.70 5.36
CA ILE A 406 -0.42 -17.60 6.48
C ILE A 406 0.09 -18.48 7.61
N ALA A 407 0.29 -17.90 8.79
CA ALA A 407 0.65 -18.67 9.97
C ALA A 407 -0.61 -19.30 10.57
N ARG A 408 -0.49 -20.55 11.04
CA ARG A 408 -1.54 -21.30 11.71
C ARG A 408 -1.07 -21.76 13.08
N LYS A 409 -1.92 -21.61 14.10
CA LYS A 409 -1.73 -22.19 15.44
C LYS A 409 -3.09 -22.59 15.99
N ASN A 410 -3.19 -23.82 16.51
CA ASN A 410 -4.41 -24.33 17.16
C ASN A 410 -5.70 -24.14 16.31
N GLY A 411 -5.58 -24.23 14.97
CA GLY A 411 -6.72 -24.05 14.05
C GLY A 411 -7.03 -22.61 13.66
N GLN A 412 -6.42 -21.61 14.29
CA GLN A 412 -6.56 -20.20 13.93
C GLN A 412 -5.45 -19.72 12.99
N TYR A 413 -5.80 -18.75 12.15
CA TYR A 413 -4.95 -18.23 11.09
C TYR A 413 -4.57 -16.77 11.34
N SER A 414 -3.32 -16.42 11.01
CA SER A 414 -2.91 -15.02 10.97
C SER A 414 -3.66 -14.26 9.89
N VAL A 415 -3.55 -12.93 9.92
CA VAL A 415 -3.75 -12.15 8.69
C VAL A 415 -2.74 -12.63 7.63
N PRO A 416 -3.12 -12.76 6.35
CA PRO A 416 -2.16 -13.13 5.30
C PRO A 416 -1.01 -12.14 5.17
N SER A 417 0.15 -12.62 4.71
CA SER A 417 1.22 -11.73 4.27
C SER A 417 0.77 -10.84 3.11
N SER A 418 1.42 -9.68 2.95
CA SER A 418 1.44 -8.97 1.67
C SER A 418 1.83 -9.92 0.54
N LEU A 419 1.39 -9.61 -0.69
CA LEU A 419 1.76 -10.39 -1.86
C LEU A 419 3.29 -10.42 -2.04
N ILE A 420 3.84 -11.63 -2.08
CA ILE A 420 5.27 -11.85 -2.27
C ILE A 420 5.51 -12.04 -3.76
N HIS A 421 6.35 -11.21 -4.35
CA HIS A 421 6.71 -11.30 -5.75
C HIS A 421 8.05 -12.03 -5.88
N VAL A 422 8.06 -13.14 -6.61
CA VAL A 422 9.29 -13.83 -7.01
C VAL A 422 9.70 -13.28 -8.36
N TYR A 423 10.89 -12.69 -8.48
CA TYR A 423 11.36 -12.06 -9.71
C TYR A 423 12.89 -12.19 -9.81
N ASP A 424 13.40 -12.46 -11.00
CA ASP A 424 14.83 -12.51 -11.29
C ASP A 424 15.03 -12.31 -12.79
N GLU A 425 16.22 -11.90 -13.20
CA GLU A 425 16.55 -11.76 -14.63
C GLU A 425 16.47 -13.10 -15.38
N GLU A 426 16.71 -14.23 -14.70
CA GLU A 426 16.64 -15.58 -15.27
C GLU A 426 15.26 -16.23 -15.15
N LEU A 427 14.31 -15.62 -14.44
CA LEU A 427 12.99 -16.21 -14.21
C LEU A 427 11.98 -15.81 -15.28
N ILE A 428 11.38 -16.83 -15.90
CA ILE A 428 10.32 -16.68 -16.90
C ILE A 428 9.04 -17.32 -16.35
N GLN A 429 8.18 -16.50 -15.79
CA GLN A 429 6.88 -16.93 -15.27
C GLN A 429 5.79 -16.23 -16.08
N PRO A 430 4.77 -16.94 -16.55
CA PRO A 430 3.59 -16.27 -17.05
C PRO A 430 2.95 -15.55 -15.86
N ARG A 431 2.65 -14.27 -16.03
CA ARG A 431 1.89 -13.51 -15.05
C ARG A 431 0.59 -13.12 -15.68
N ASN A 432 -0.50 -13.33 -14.97
CA ASN A 432 -1.81 -12.98 -15.48
C ASN A 432 -2.66 -12.30 -14.41
N VAL A 433 -3.74 -11.68 -14.86
CA VAL A 433 -4.77 -11.08 -14.00
C VAL A 433 -6.07 -11.03 -14.79
N LEU A 434 -7.23 -11.17 -14.13
CA LEU A 434 -8.51 -10.92 -14.79
C LEU A 434 -8.68 -9.43 -15.10
N GLN A 435 -8.97 -9.12 -16.36
CA GLN A 435 -9.21 -7.76 -16.83
C GLN A 435 -10.39 -7.73 -17.79
N VAL A 436 -11.06 -6.59 -17.88
CA VAL A 436 -12.03 -6.32 -18.93
C VAL A 436 -11.29 -6.19 -20.27
N VAL A 437 -11.70 -6.97 -21.27
CA VAL A 437 -11.01 -7.03 -22.58
C VAL A 437 -11.82 -6.44 -23.74
N GLU A 438 -13.15 -6.50 -23.68
CA GLU A 438 -14.05 -5.96 -24.70
C GLU A 438 -15.27 -5.36 -24.01
N GLN A 439 -15.72 -4.23 -24.58
CA GLN A 439 -16.98 -3.56 -24.26
C GLN A 439 -17.60 -3.07 -25.58
N GLU A 440 -18.11 -3.98 -26.41
CA GLU A 440 -18.95 -3.62 -27.56
C GLU A 440 -20.38 -4.13 -27.32
N ASP A 441 -21.37 -3.33 -27.71
CA ASP A 441 -22.80 -3.59 -27.54
C ASP A 441 -23.28 -3.85 -26.10
N GLY A 442 -22.59 -3.28 -25.11
CA GLY A 442 -22.98 -3.34 -23.69
C GLY A 442 -22.66 -4.67 -22.99
N LYS A 443 -21.98 -5.61 -23.65
CA LYS A 443 -21.50 -6.85 -23.03
C LYS A 443 -20.11 -6.68 -22.44
N GLN A 444 -19.99 -6.87 -21.14
CA GLN A 444 -18.69 -6.88 -20.47
C GLN A 444 -18.06 -8.27 -20.60
N ILE A 445 -16.90 -8.35 -21.24
CA ILE A 445 -16.11 -9.58 -21.31
C ILE A 445 -14.88 -9.43 -20.42
N ILE A 446 -14.75 -10.31 -19.43
CA ILE A 446 -13.60 -10.36 -18.51
C ILE A 446 -12.84 -11.64 -18.78
N LYS A 447 -11.53 -11.54 -19.04
CA LYS A 447 -10.67 -12.69 -19.31
C LYS A 447 -9.32 -12.54 -18.63
N ARG A 448 -8.67 -13.69 -18.36
CA ARG A 448 -7.30 -13.75 -17.85
C ARG A 448 -6.38 -13.13 -18.89
N MET A 449 -5.88 -11.92 -18.63
CA MET A 449 -4.91 -11.23 -19.49
C MET A 449 -3.51 -11.50 -18.99
N LEU A 450 -2.60 -11.80 -19.90
CA LEU A 450 -1.17 -11.84 -19.56
C LEU A 450 -0.73 -10.40 -19.26
N LEU A 451 -0.07 -10.21 -18.12
CA LEU A 451 0.72 -9.00 -17.92
C LEU A 451 1.77 -8.96 -19.04
N PRO A 452 2.06 -7.78 -19.63
CA PRO A 452 2.96 -7.64 -20.77
C PRO A 452 4.19 -8.50 -20.56
N LEU A 453 4.35 -9.52 -21.41
CA LEU A 453 5.57 -10.31 -21.43
C LEU A 453 6.67 -9.34 -21.82
N SER A 454 7.71 -9.39 -21.03
CA SER A 454 8.72 -8.36 -21.02
C SER A 454 10.03 -9.13 -21.14
N TYR A 455 10.13 -9.99 -22.16
CA TYR A 455 11.25 -10.93 -22.32
C TYR A 455 11.55 -11.28 -23.79
N PRO A 456 12.82 -11.21 -24.20
CA PRO A 456 13.32 -11.90 -25.38
C PRO A 456 13.70 -13.35 -25.01
N TYR A 457 13.34 -14.29 -25.88
CA TYR A 457 13.59 -15.73 -25.74
C TYR A 457 15.08 -16.08 -25.53
N PHE A 458 15.38 -16.84 -24.46
CA PHE A 458 16.40 -17.89 -24.52
C PHE A 458 15.69 -19.25 -24.37
N GLN A 459 15.68 -20.03 -25.44
CA GLN A 459 15.03 -21.34 -25.56
C GLN A 459 15.47 -22.39 -24.51
N SER A 460 16.54 -22.14 -23.75
CA SER A 460 17.22 -23.14 -22.92
C SER A 460 16.70 -23.29 -21.49
N PHE A 461 15.73 -22.47 -21.04
CA PHE A 461 15.30 -22.43 -19.63
C PHE A 461 13.78 -22.59 -19.42
N LEU A 462 13.07 -23.27 -20.33
CA LEU A 462 11.77 -23.80 -19.95
C LEU A 462 11.98 -24.93 -18.93
N PRO A 463 11.27 -24.95 -17.79
CA PRO A 463 11.33 -26.06 -16.85
C PRO A 463 11.08 -27.38 -17.59
N GLN A 464 12.02 -28.34 -17.48
CA GLN A 464 11.76 -29.68 -17.97
C GLN A 464 10.73 -30.35 -17.06
N ILE A 465 9.58 -30.67 -17.64
CA ILE A 465 8.47 -31.35 -16.98
C ILE A 465 8.95 -32.76 -16.59
N SER A 466 8.99 -33.07 -15.29
CA SER A 466 9.14 -34.45 -14.83
C SER A 466 7.80 -35.18 -14.96
N ASN A 467 7.80 -36.36 -15.56
CA ASN A 467 6.60 -37.21 -15.73
C ASN A 467 6.16 -37.92 -14.42
N SER A 468 6.63 -37.47 -13.25
CA SER A 468 6.27 -38.08 -11.98
C SER A 468 5.07 -37.34 -11.38
N TYR A 469 3.99 -38.08 -11.13
CA TYR A 469 2.75 -37.64 -10.50
C TYR A 469 2.91 -37.28 -9.01
N ASP A 470 3.83 -36.35 -8.70
CA ASP A 470 3.86 -35.64 -7.43
C ASP A 470 3.45 -34.18 -7.73
N THR A 471 2.33 -33.78 -7.14
CA THR A 471 1.50 -32.62 -7.51
C THR A 471 2.23 -31.27 -7.47
N PHE A 472 2.50 -30.70 -8.65
CA PHE A 472 2.49 -29.27 -8.98
C PHE A 472 2.10 -29.10 -10.47
N ASP A 473 0.81 -29.02 -10.79
CA ASP A 473 0.32 -28.66 -12.13
C ASP A 473 -0.38 -27.30 -12.06
N ASN A 474 0.41 -26.23 -12.13
CA ASN A 474 -0.07 -24.85 -12.22
C ASN A 474 -0.32 -24.48 -13.68
N SER A 475 -1.33 -25.10 -14.30
CA SER A 475 -2.12 -24.72 -15.51
C SER A 475 -1.43 -23.97 -16.67
N LEU A 476 -0.10 -23.95 -16.72
CA LEU A 476 0.77 -23.26 -17.66
C LEU A 476 0.55 -23.81 -19.06
N ILE A 477 0.43 -25.13 -19.18
CA ILE A 477 0.18 -25.84 -20.42
C ILE A 477 -1.25 -25.61 -20.94
N LYS A 478 -2.24 -25.46 -20.05
CA LYS A 478 -3.63 -25.14 -20.46
C LYS A 478 -3.73 -23.69 -20.93
N LEU A 479 -3.20 -22.73 -20.17
CA LEU A 479 -3.16 -21.32 -20.55
C LEU A 479 -2.43 -21.11 -21.89
N TYR A 480 -1.27 -21.74 -22.06
CA TYR A 480 -0.52 -21.69 -23.32
C TYR A 480 -1.33 -22.30 -24.50
N LYS A 481 -2.02 -23.43 -24.29
CA LYS A 481 -2.88 -24.07 -25.31
C LYS A 481 -4.14 -23.27 -25.64
N ILE A 482 -4.73 -22.56 -24.68
CA ILE A 482 -5.91 -21.71 -24.87
C ILE A 482 -5.53 -20.50 -25.72
N TYR A 483 -4.42 -19.83 -25.41
CA TYR A 483 -3.95 -18.67 -26.15
C TYR A 483 -3.50 -18.98 -27.58
N HIS A 484 -2.96 -20.18 -27.83
CA HIS A 484 -2.62 -20.62 -29.19
C HIS A 484 -3.83 -20.99 -30.07
N ARG A 485 -5.04 -21.08 -29.52
CA ARG A 485 -6.27 -21.45 -30.27
C ARG A 485 -7.12 -20.25 -30.68
N THR A 486 -6.85 -19.06 -30.14
CA THR A 486 -7.51 -17.81 -30.56
C THR A 486 -6.76 -17.23 -31.77
N PRO A 487 -7.44 -16.80 -32.85
CA PRO A 487 -6.77 -16.14 -33.96
C PRO A 487 -6.23 -14.78 -33.49
N VAL A 488 -4.97 -14.83 -33.09
CA VAL A 488 -3.95 -13.78 -33.07
C VAL A 488 -4.49 -12.37 -33.38
N LEU A 489 -4.87 -11.63 -32.32
CA LEU A 489 -4.48 -10.21 -32.28
C LEU A 489 -2.96 -10.20 -32.56
N PRO A 490 -2.47 -9.39 -33.50
CA PRO A 490 -1.07 -9.44 -33.94
C PRO A 490 -0.21 -9.45 -32.70
N LEU A 491 0.51 -10.56 -32.50
CA LEU A 491 1.45 -10.77 -31.40
C LEU A 491 2.16 -9.43 -31.19
N ILE A 492 1.76 -8.71 -30.14
CA ILE A 492 2.44 -7.50 -29.74
C ILE A 492 3.87 -7.96 -29.59
N GLU A 493 4.74 -7.44 -30.44
CA GLU A 493 6.16 -7.76 -30.44
C GLU A 493 6.62 -7.62 -28.99
N ILE A 494 6.94 -8.75 -28.36
CA ILE A 494 7.30 -8.83 -26.95
C ILE A 494 8.66 -8.17 -26.84
N LYS A 495 8.65 -6.87 -26.59
CA LYS A 495 9.88 -6.09 -26.55
C LYS A 495 10.40 -6.14 -25.13
N ALA A 496 11.48 -6.90 -24.95
CA ALA A 496 12.54 -6.53 -24.03
C ALA A 496 12.73 -5.01 -24.05
N TYR A 497 13.09 -4.36 -22.95
CA TYR A 497 13.15 -2.89 -22.83
C TYR A 497 13.49 -2.26 -24.17
N GLN A 498 12.54 -1.52 -24.73
CA GLN A 498 12.76 -0.88 -26.00
C GLN A 498 13.89 0.11 -25.82
N LYS A 499 15.03 -0.18 -26.47
CA LYS A 499 16.15 0.75 -26.48
C LYS A 499 15.63 2.09 -27.01
N SER A 500 15.66 3.10 -26.16
CA SER A 500 15.33 4.48 -26.50
C SER A 500 16.11 4.93 -27.73
N SER A 501 15.46 5.66 -28.65
CA SER A 501 16.17 6.26 -29.79
C SER A 501 17.24 7.27 -29.40
N TYR A 502 17.21 7.73 -28.13
CA TYR A 502 18.16 8.68 -27.56
C TYR A 502 19.35 8.01 -26.86
N VAL A 503 19.42 6.67 -26.87
CA VAL A 503 20.52 5.91 -26.28
C VAL A 503 21.33 5.22 -27.39
N PRO A 504 22.62 5.57 -27.55
CA PRO A 504 23.54 4.86 -28.45
C PRO A 504 23.66 3.37 -28.11
N ASP A 505 23.81 2.51 -29.13
CA ASP A 505 23.94 1.05 -28.96
C ASP A 505 25.01 0.64 -27.95
N GLN A 506 26.17 1.29 -28.02
CA GLN A 506 27.27 1.01 -27.11
C GLN A 506 26.91 1.26 -25.64
N ILE A 507 26.13 2.32 -25.36
CA ILE A 507 25.68 2.63 -24.00
C ILE A 507 24.61 1.63 -23.58
N TRP A 508 23.68 1.31 -24.48
CA TRP A 508 22.63 0.33 -24.22
C TRP A 508 23.19 -1.03 -23.83
N GLU A 509 24.09 -1.59 -24.64
CA GLU A 509 24.70 -2.90 -24.36
C GLU A 509 25.51 -2.92 -23.06
N HIS A 510 26.11 -1.80 -22.68
CA HIS A 510 26.84 -1.69 -21.42
C HIS A 510 25.91 -1.63 -20.20
N VAL A 511 24.76 -0.97 -20.33
CA VAL A 511 23.78 -0.80 -19.26
C VAL A 511 22.84 -2.01 -19.13
N ARG A 512 22.59 -2.73 -20.22
CA ARG A 512 21.65 -3.86 -20.31
C ARG A 512 21.78 -4.88 -19.17
N PRO A 513 22.98 -5.31 -18.71
CA PRO A 513 23.14 -6.27 -17.61
C PRO A 513 22.79 -5.73 -16.21
N TYR A 514 22.47 -4.43 -16.12
CA TYR A 514 22.17 -3.74 -14.88
C TYR A 514 20.73 -3.24 -14.84
N LEU A 515 19.95 -3.50 -15.88
CA LEU A 515 18.56 -3.07 -15.96
C LEU A 515 17.72 -3.76 -14.87
N LEU A 516 16.73 -3.03 -14.38
CA LEU A 516 15.71 -3.56 -13.48
C LEU A 516 15.00 -4.72 -14.20
N PRO A 517 14.94 -5.93 -13.61
CA PRO A 517 14.27 -7.06 -14.24
C PRO A 517 12.88 -6.67 -14.71
N GLU A 518 12.51 -7.12 -15.89
CA GLU A 518 11.26 -6.66 -16.48
C GLU A 518 10.02 -7.23 -15.76
N ASN A 519 10.18 -8.38 -15.09
CA ASN A 519 9.19 -8.98 -14.19
C ASN A 519 9.21 -8.38 -12.76
N HIS A 520 10.01 -7.34 -12.52
CA HIS A 520 10.14 -6.77 -11.18
C HIS A 520 8.84 -6.06 -10.75
N PRO A 521 8.33 -6.28 -9.52
CA PRO A 521 7.04 -5.73 -9.05
C PRO A 521 6.94 -4.20 -9.14
N VAL A 522 8.05 -3.50 -8.93
CA VAL A 522 8.09 -2.04 -9.02
C VAL A 522 7.97 -1.49 -10.45
N LYS A 523 8.23 -2.30 -11.49
CA LYS A 523 8.33 -1.80 -12.86
C LYS A 523 7.01 -1.19 -13.37
N PRO A 524 5.83 -1.83 -13.24
CA PRO A 524 4.58 -1.20 -13.67
C PRO A 524 4.32 0.17 -13.03
N LYS A 525 4.66 0.32 -11.74
CA LYS A 525 4.55 1.60 -11.01
C LYS A 525 5.49 2.66 -11.60
N LEU A 526 6.73 2.28 -11.94
CA LEU A 526 7.68 3.16 -12.63
C LEU A 526 7.20 3.51 -14.05
N ASP A 527 6.71 2.54 -14.80
CA ASP A 527 6.18 2.77 -16.15
C ASP A 527 5.05 3.80 -16.11
N ARG A 528 4.07 3.65 -15.20
CA ARG A 528 2.98 4.63 -15.01
C ARG A 528 3.52 6.02 -14.63
N MET A 529 4.41 6.09 -13.65
CA MET A 529 4.93 7.36 -13.15
C MET A 529 5.76 8.13 -14.19
N PHE A 530 6.68 7.46 -14.88
CA PHE A 530 7.63 8.08 -15.81
C PHE A 530 7.12 8.20 -17.24
N SER A 531 6.03 7.51 -17.61
CA SER A 531 5.35 7.69 -18.90
C SER A 531 4.25 8.75 -18.85
N ALA A 532 3.69 9.07 -17.67
CA ALA A 532 2.66 10.10 -17.53
C ALA A 532 3.21 11.52 -17.74
N THR A 533 4.36 11.83 -17.13
CA THR A 533 4.99 13.16 -17.23
C THR A 533 6.51 13.04 -17.22
N ARG A 534 7.22 14.09 -17.65
CA ARG A 534 8.68 14.16 -17.53
C ARG A 534 9.07 14.47 -16.09
N VAL A 535 8.89 13.49 -15.20
CA VAL A 535 9.07 13.60 -13.75
C VAL A 535 10.40 14.26 -13.35
N ILE A 536 11.49 13.91 -14.03
CA ILE A 536 12.83 14.40 -13.74
C ILE A 536 13.21 15.70 -14.46
N LEU A 537 12.26 16.44 -15.05
CA LEU A 537 12.58 17.66 -15.79
C LEU A 537 13.32 18.69 -14.92
N THR A 538 12.80 18.96 -13.71
CA THR A 538 13.42 19.81 -12.68
C THR A 538 13.19 19.25 -11.27
N PRO A 539 13.90 19.74 -10.24
CA PRO A 539 13.58 19.40 -8.84
C PRO A 539 12.12 19.67 -8.47
N GLU A 540 11.50 20.71 -9.01
CA GLU A 540 10.11 21.06 -8.75
C GLU A 540 9.14 20.08 -9.39
N THR A 541 9.40 19.59 -10.61
CA THR A 541 8.57 18.54 -11.22
C THR A 541 8.71 17.22 -10.46
N PHE A 542 9.91 16.92 -9.98
CA PHE A 542 10.18 15.75 -9.14
C PHE A 542 9.39 15.83 -7.82
N LYS A 543 9.39 17.00 -7.16
CA LYS A 543 8.55 17.25 -5.97
C LYS A 543 7.06 17.07 -6.28
N LYS A 544 6.57 17.67 -7.37
CA LYS A 544 5.17 17.60 -7.79
C LYS A 544 4.71 16.17 -8.09
N ALA A 545 5.61 15.33 -8.56
CA ALA A 545 5.35 13.91 -8.80
C ALA A 545 5.30 13.07 -7.51
N GLY A 546 5.49 13.65 -6.31
CA GLY A 546 5.36 12.95 -5.02
C GLY A 546 6.69 12.59 -4.34
N PHE A 547 7.84 12.97 -4.91
CA PHE A 547 9.14 12.65 -4.33
C PHE A 547 9.51 13.61 -3.19
N LYS A 548 9.63 13.05 -1.97
CA LYS A 548 9.87 13.81 -0.73
C LYS A 548 11.21 14.57 -0.70
N ARG A 549 12.29 13.96 -1.19
CA ARG A 549 13.65 14.53 -1.22
C ARG A 549 14.05 14.94 -2.62
N TYR A 550 13.58 16.11 -3.03
CA TYR A 550 13.73 16.59 -4.40
C TYR A 550 14.92 17.51 -4.61
N GLN A 551 15.48 18.11 -3.54
CA GLN A 551 16.62 19.01 -3.68
C GLN A 551 17.93 18.24 -3.85
N GLN A 552 18.81 18.78 -4.71
CA GLN A 552 20.19 18.35 -4.79
C GLN A 552 20.91 18.67 -3.47
N GLY A 553 21.72 17.73 -2.97
CA GLY A 553 22.52 17.97 -1.76
C GLY A 553 23.67 18.94 -2.03
N ARG A 554 24.18 19.60 -0.97
CA ARG A 554 25.33 20.53 -1.07
C ARG A 554 26.56 19.94 -1.77
N ALA A 555 26.76 18.63 -1.66
CA ALA A 555 27.91 17.91 -2.23
C ALA A 555 27.52 16.94 -3.35
N SER A 556 26.24 16.81 -3.70
CA SER A 556 25.77 15.85 -4.71
C SER A 556 24.62 16.41 -5.53
N ARG A 557 24.75 16.34 -6.86
CA ARG A 557 23.76 16.83 -7.83
C ARG A 557 22.61 15.84 -8.06
N ILE A 558 22.64 14.70 -7.37
CA ILE A 558 21.62 13.67 -7.50
C ILE A 558 20.42 13.98 -6.60
N MET A 559 19.21 13.82 -7.15
CA MET A 559 17.97 13.79 -6.39
C MET A 559 17.78 12.36 -5.91
N ALA A 560 17.81 12.16 -4.59
CA ALA A 560 17.81 10.86 -3.94
C ALA A 560 16.61 10.81 -3.00
N SER A 561 15.52 10.16 -3.42
CA SER A 561 14.23 10.26 -2.76
C SER A 561 13.47 8.95 -2.59
N PRO A 562 12.77 8.77 -1.46
CA PRO A 562 11.66 7.83 -1.37
C PRO A 562 10.44 8.38 -2.12
N HIS A 563 9.46 7.51 -2.37
CA HIS A 563 8.16 7.84 -2.90
C HIS A 563 7.08 7.04 -2.15
N PRO A 564 5.91 7.61 -1.81
CA PRO A 564 4.83 6.91 -1.11
C PRO A 564 4.41 5.61 -1.79
N ASP A 565 4.10 5.65 -3.09
CA ASP A 565 3.74 4.45 -3.88
C ASP A 565 4.89 3.43 -4.06
N LEU A 566 6.12 3.76 -3.63
CA LEU A 566 7.31 2.90 -3.74
C LEU A 566 7.95 2.66 -2.35
N PRO A 567 7.21 2.13 -1.36
CA PRO A 567 7.64 2.13 0.05
C PRO A 567 8.92 1.32 0.30
N HIS A 568 9.16 0.30 -0.52
CA HIS A 568 10.32 -0.59 -0.44
C HIS A 568 11.49 -0.16 -1.33
N HIS A 569 11.35 0.95 -2.07
CA HIS A 569 12.35 1.40 -3.02
C HIS A 569 12.74 2.86 -2.81
N PHE A 570 13.86 3.22 -3.42
CA PHE A 570 14.45 4.52 -3.35
C PHE A 570 14.97 4.90 -4.74
N ILE A 571 14.58 6.07 -5.23
CA ILE A 571 14.94 6.52 -6.58
C ILE A 571 16.09 7.52 -6.48
N LYS A 572 17.13 7.29 -7.28
CA LYS A 572 18.18 8.29 -7.51
C LYS A 572 18.18 8.74 -8.97
N ALA A 573 17.99 10.03 -9.20
CA ALA A 573 17.89 10.62 -10.53
C ALA A 573 18.69 11.93 -10.62
N PHE A 574 19.18 12.26 -11.82
CA PHE A 574 19.67 13.59 -12.13
C PHE A 574 18.57 14.33 -12.89
N PRO A 575 18.29 15.61 -12.59
CA PRO A 575 17.27 16.33 -13.34
C PRO A 575 17.76 16.66 -14.75
N ASP A 576 16.85 16.75 -15.72
CA ASP A 576 17.19 17.19 -17.07
C ASP A 576 17.76 18.62 -17.07
N SER A 577 17.38 19.46 -16.10
CA SER A 577 17.97 20.79 -15.91
C SER A 577 19.43 20.79 -15.45
N ASP A 578 20.01 19.63 -15.12
CA ASP A 578 21.44 19.48 -14.83
C ASP A 578 22.26 19.31 -16.12
N LEU A 579 22.87 20.41 -16.57
CA LEU A 579 23.71 20.44 -17.78
C LEU A 579 25.15 19.90 -17.56
N VAL A 580 25.54 19.60 -16.33
CA VAL A 580 26.91 19.17 -15.99
C VAL A 580 27.06 17.66 -16.12
N VAL A 581 26.07 16.89 -15.67
CA VAL A 581 26.14 15.42 -15.69
C VAL A 581 25.71 14.91 -17.06
N ARG A 582 26.68 14.53 -17.91
CA ARG A 582 26.43 14.07 -19.28
C ARG A 582 26.23 12.56 -19.44
N ALA A 583 26.78 11.78 -18.51
CA ALA A 583 26.79 10.32 -18.56
C ALA A 583 26.37 9.74 -17.20
N GLU A 584 25.09 9.92 -16.86
CA GLU A 584 24.52 9.43 -15.61
C GLU A 584 24.63 7.90 -15.48
N TRP A 585 24.51 7.18 -16.60
CA TRP A 585 24.58 5.72 -16.64
C TRP A 585 25.87 5.17 -16.04
N HIS A 586 27.02 5.80 -16.29
CA HIS A 586 28.31 5.36 -15.77
C HIS A 586 28.32 5.42 -14.24
N LYS A 587 27.78 6.50 -13.65
CA LYS A 587 27.66 6.63 -12.19
C LYS A 587 26.71 5.58 -11.61
N PHE A 588 25.67 5.18 -12.34
CA PHE A 588 24.74 4.15 -11.89
C PHE A 588 25.36 2.75 -11.96
N VAL A 589 26.03 2.41 -13.05
CA VAL A 589 26.77 1.14 -13.19
C VAL A 589 27.78 0.97 -12.06
N HIS A 590 28.62 1.99 -11.81
CA HIS A 590 29.62 1.96 -10.72
C HIS A 590 28.98 1.71 -9.35
N ARG A 591 27.81 2.31 -9.07
CA ARG A 591 27.09 2.06 -7.82
C ARG A 591 26.57 0.63 -7.72
N ILE A 592 26.09 0.05 -8.81
CA ILE A 592 25.60 -1.33 -8.83
C ILE A 592 26.76 -2.31 -8.65
N GLU A 593 27.87 -2.09 -9.35
CA GLU A 593 29.09 -2.89 -9.22
C GLU A 593 29.67 -2.83 -7.81
N GLY A 594 29.82 -1.64 -7.25
CA GLY A 594 30.27 -1.49 -5.86
C GLY A 594 29.35 -2.21 -4.88
N ALA A 595 28.02 -2.16 -5.10
CA ALA A 595 27.07 -2.92 -4.27
C ALA A 595 27.23 -4.44 -4.43
N LYS A 596 27.48 -4.95 -5.64
CA LYS A 596 27.73 -6.37 -5.91
C LYS A 596 29.01 -6.85 -5.20
N VAL A 597 30.11 -6.11 -5.33
CA VAL A 597 31.40 -6.46 -4.71
C VAL A 597 31.31 -6.46 -3.18
N ILE A 598 30.66 -5.45 -2.58
CA ILE A 598 30.47 -5.40 -1.13
C ILE A 598 29.61 -6.57 -0.64
N ARG A 599 28.51 -6.91 -1.33
CA ARG A 599 27.68 -8.07 -0.96
C ARG A 599 28.47 -9.38 -1.00
N ASN A 600 29.26 -9.59 -2.04
CA ASN A 600 30.09 -10.79 -2.17
C ASN A 600 31.13 -10.87 -1.04
N TRP A 601 31.78 -9.76 -0.71
CA TRP A 601 32.73 -9.70 0.41
C TRP A 601 32.04 -9.99 1.75
N ILE A 602 30.86 -9.40 2.01
CA ILE A 602 30.09 -9.67 3.23
C ILE A 602 29.72 -11.14 3.34
N ALA A 603 29.30 -11.76 2.24
CA ALA A 603 28.93 -13.17 2.20
C ALA A 603 30.13 -14.08 2.47
N ASN A 604 31.27 -13.82 1.81
CA ASN A 604 32.50 -14.58 1.98
C ASN A 604 33.07 -14.49 3.41
N ASN A 605 32.76 -13.41 4.13
CA ASN A 605 33.20 -13.18 5.51
C ASN A 605 32.12 -13.53 6.57
N ASN A 606 30.95 -14.02 6.18
CA ASN A 606 29.82 -14.34 7.06
C ASN A 606 29.34 -13.15 7.92
N LEU A 607 29.21 -11.96 7.32
CA LEU A 607 28.86 -10.72 8.02
C LEU A 607 27.45 -10.18 7.70
N GLN A 608 26.55 -10.99 7.17
CA GLN A 608 25.17 -10.63 6.80
C GLN A 608 24.31 -10.20 8.01
N ALA A 609 24.67 -10.66 9.21
CA ALA A 609 24.04 -10.23 10.46
C ALA A 609 24.50 -8.81 10.89
N THR A 610 25.66 -8.36 10.43
CA THR A 610 26.23 -7.04 10.74
C THR A 610 25.88 -6.00 9.67
N PHE A 611 26.05 -6.39 8.41
CA PHE A 611 26.01 -5.49 7.28
C PHE A 611 24.86 -5.81 6.33
N SER A 612 24.39 -4.77 5.65
CA SER A 612 23.36 -4.87 4.63
C SER A 612 23.74 -3.97 3.46
N VAL A 613 23.32 -4.33 2.26
CA VAL A 613 23.63 -3.58 1.04
C VAL A 613 22.41 -3.68 0.14
N PRO A 614 21.84 -2.55 -0.32
CA PRO A 614 20.68 -2.58 -1.18
C PRO A 614 21.05 -3.19 -2.53
N LYS A 615 20.18 -4.04 -3.07
CA LYS A 615 20.14 -4.30 -4.52
C LYS A 615 19.82 -3.00 -5.24
N LYS A 616 20.41 -2.85 -6.42
CA LYS A 616 20.37 -1.64 -7.23
C LYS A 616 20.23 -2.03 -8.68
N TRP A 617 19.40 -1.28 -9.40
CA TRP A 617 19.08 -1.50 -10.80
C TRP A 617 18.98 -0.17 -11.55
N ILE A 618 19.11 -0.24 -12.87
CA ILE A 618 18.87 0.89 -13.76
C ILE A 618 17.47 0.74 -14.38
N TYR A 619 16.67 1.79 -14.31
CA TYR A 619 15.42 1.88 -15.06
C TYR A 619 15.61 2.86 -16.24
N PRO A 620 15.38 2.43 -17.49
CA PRO A 620 15.47 3.31 -18.65
C PRO A 620 14.20 4.16 -18.76
N LEU A 621 14.38 5.45 -18.98
CA LEU A 621 13.28 6.39 -19.16
C LEU A 621 12.70 6.27 -20.58
N PRO A 622 11.37 6.37 -20.74
CA PRO A 622 10.73 6.27 -22.04
C PRO A 622 11.14 7.42 -22.97
N ASP A 623 10.99 7.24 -24.27
CA ASP A 623 11.23 8.29 -25.28
C ASP A 623 10.33 9.50 -25.02
N TYR A 624 9.07 9.23 -24.70
CA TYR A 624 8.05 10.22 -24.35
C TYR A 624 7.48 9.99 -22.96
N PRO A 625 7.18 11.06 -22.22
CA PRO A 625 7.44 12.46 -22.55
C PRO A 625 8.94 12.79 -22.52
N SER A 626 9.39 13.55 -23.52
CA SER A 626 10.78 14.03 -23.64
C SER A 626 10.92 15.41 -23.01
N PRO A 627 12.09 15.79 -22.45
CA PRO A 627 12.31 17.17 -22.05
C PRO A 627 12.21 18.12 -23.27
N PRO A 628 11.83 19.40 -23.07
CA PRO A 628 11.78 20.38 -24.15
C PRO A 628 13.13 20.53 -24.85
N ASN A 629 13.11 20.64 -26.18
CA ASN A 629 14.30 20.86 -26.98
C ASN A 629 14.83 22.30 -26.79
N SER A 630 15.58 22.53 -25.71
CA SER A 630 16.15 23.83 -25.37
C SER A 630 17.49 23.66 -24.67
N SER A 631 18.36 24.67 -24.77
CA SER A 631 19.67 24.68 -24.10
C SER A 631 19.61 24.66 -22.56
N ARG A 632 18.41 24.82 -21.98
CA ARG A 632 18.19 24.74 -20.53
C ARG A 632 18.08 23.30 -20.02
N TYR A 633 17.90 22.33 -20.91
CA TYR A 633 17.71 20.93 -20.56
C TYR A 633 18.69 20.04 -21.30
N MET A 634 19.13 18.99 -20.62
CA MET A 634 19.93 17.90 -21.14
C MET A 634 19.26 16.60 -20.74
N ARG A 635 18.69 15.91 -21.74
CA ARG A 635 17.97 14.65 -21.56
C ARG A 635 18.82 13.64 -20.80
N LYS A 636 18.30 13.16 -19.68
CA LYS A 636 18.75 11.92 -19.04
C LYS A 636 17.96 10.74 -19.59
N ASN A 637 18.60 9.59 -19.69
CA ASN A 637 17.99 8.38 -20.24
C ASN A 637 17.74 7.32 -19.17
N PHE A 638 18.28 7.49 -17.97
CA PHE A 638 18.23 6.49 -16.92
C PHE A 638 18.00 7.09 -15.54
N ILE A 639 17.39 6.29 -14.66
CA ILE A 639 17.38 6.51 -13.20
C ILE A 639 17.91 5.25 -12.52
N LEU A 640 18.35 5.41 -11.26
CA LEU A 640 18.71 4.28 -10.40
C LEU A 640 17.56 3.95 -9.46
N VAL A 641 17.17 2.68 -9.45
CA VAL A 641 16.23 2.10 -8.48
C VAL A 641 17.06 1.32 -7.46
N ALA A 642 16.86 1.57 -6.17
CA ALA A 642 17.55 0.86 -5.10
C ALA A 642 16.56 0.41 -4.03
N GLU A 643 16.84 -0.70 -3.35
CA GLU A 643 16.06 -1.12 -2.17
C GLU A 643 16.12 -0.06 -1.05
N ASN A 644 15.01 0.13 -0.36
CA ASN A 644 14.91 1.01 0.79
C ASN A 644 15.34 0.27 2.07
N MET A 645 16.58 0.54 2.52
CA MET A 645 17.19 -0.12 3.69
C MET A 645 16.62 0.32 5.06
N ARG A 646 15.55 1.12 5.10
CA ARG A 646 14.91 1.60 6.35
C ARG A 646 15.92 2.19 7.35
N ILE A 647 16.76 3.09 6.85
CA ILE A 647 17.83 3.72 7.63
C ILE A 647 17.30 4.64 8.73
N LEU A 648 18.07 4.83 9.81
CA LEU A 648 17.77 5.83 10.83
C LEU A 648 17.81 7.25 10.24
N SER A 649 17.04 8.17 10.83
CA SER A 649 17.16 9.59 10.51
C SER A 649 18.56 10.12 10.85
N HIS A 650 18.97 11.23 10.25
CA HIS A 650 20.32 11.79 10.38
C HIS A 650 20.77 11.90 11.85
N ASP A 651 19.97 12.55 12.70
CA ASP A 651 20.30 12.76 14.12
C ASP A 651 20.35 11.45 14.92
N LYS A 652 19.43 10.52 14.63
CA LYS A 652 19.41 9.19 15.28
C LYS A 652 20.63 8.37 14.85
N ASN A 653 21.04 8.47 13.59
CA ASN A 653 22.21 7.79 13.06
C ASN A 653 23.51 8.33 13.67
N GLU A 654 23.66 9.65 13.79
CA GLU A 654 24.85 10.23 14.46
C GLU A 654 24.95 9.81 15.93
N LYS A 655 23.82 9.80 16.65
CA LYS A 655 23.77 9.25 18.03
C LYS A 655 24.14 7.76 18.05
N ALA A 656 23.62 6.96 17.10
CA ALA A 656 23.95 5.55 16.99
C ALA A 656 25.45 5.32 16.74
N TYR A 657 26.10 6.13 15.89
CA TYR A 657 27.55 6.06 15.68
C TYR A 657 28.36 6.36 16.95
N LYS A 658 27.90 7.29 17.79
CA LYS A 658 28.56 7.61 19.07
C LYS A 658 28.40 6.52 20.11
N HIS A 659 27.25 5.85 20.16
CA HIS A 659 26.89 4.97 21.28
C HIS A 659 26.86 3.48 20.96
N ARG A 660 26.69 3.09 19.69
CA ARG A 660 26.55 1.68 19.27
C ARG A 660 27.79 1.14 18.55
N MET A 661 28.76 1.98 18.17
CA MET A 661 30.03 1.50 17.62
C MET A 661 30.83 0.74 18.67
N THR A 662 31.32 -0.44 18.29
CA THR A 662 32.17 -1.30 19.11
C THR A 662 33.50 -1.57 18.40
N ARG A 663 34.52 -2.01 19.13
CA ARG A 663 35.82 -2.38 18.53
C ARG A 663 35.66 -3.43 17.42
N LYS A 664 34.83 -4.46 17.66
CA LYS A 664 34.51 -5.51 16.68
C LYS A 664 33.90 -4.92 15.40
N LEU A 665 32.94 -4.00 15.53
CA LEU A 665 32.35 -3.32 14.37
C LEU A 665 33.38 -2.48 13.63
N LEU A 666 34.24 -1.75 14.34
CA LEU A 666 35.30 -0.95 13.73
C LEU A 666 36.33 -1.81 12.99
N ASP A 667 36.70 -2.98 13.54
CA ASP A 667 37.57 -3.93 12.83
C ASP A 667 36.93 -4.36 11.51
N GLN A 668 35.66 -4.76 11.55
CA GLN A 668 34.92 -5.21 10.36
C GLN A 668 34.72 -4.10 9.33
N ILE A 669 34.45 -2.86 9.77
CA ILE A 669 34.34 -1.67 8.89
C ILE A 669 35.70 -1.35 8.26
N TYR A 670 36.79 -1.42 9.03
CA TYR A 670 38.13 -1.18 8.49
C TYR A 670 38.46 -2.19 7.40
N GLN A 671 38.25 -3.48 7.67
CA GLN A 671 38.54 -4.57 6.73
C GLN A 671 37.80 -4.40 5.41
N VAL A 672 36.47 -4.20 5.43
CA VAL A 672 35.70 -4.04 4.19
C VAL A 672 36.06 -2.77 3.42
N PHE A 673 36.37 -1.68 4.14
CA PHE A 673 36.80 -0.44 3.49
C PHE A 673 38.16 -0.60 2.81
N ASP A 674 39.12 -1.22 3.50
CA ASP A 674 40.47 -1.40 3.00
C ASP A 674 40.55 -2.45 1.89
N ASP A 675 39.90 -3.60 2.06
CA ASP A 675 39.92 -4.69 1.08
C ASP A 675 39.27 -4.27 -0.25
N LEU A 676 38.21 -3.46 -0.19
CA LEU A 676 37.46 -3.08 -1.39
C LEU A 676 37.73 -1.64 -1.86
N GLY A 677 38.63 -0.91 -1.19
CA GLY A 677 38.98 0.46 -1.56
C GLY A 677 37.78 1.43 -1.56
N LEU A 678 36.96 1.39 -0.50
CA LEU A 678 35.70 2.14 -0.42
C LEU A 678 35.92 3.62 -0.04
N TYR A 679 36.34 4.41 -1.01
CA TYR A 679 36.79 5.80 -0.83
C TYR A 679 35.70 6.75 -0.31
N ASP A 680 34.44 6.53 -0.72
CA ASP A 680 33.29 7.38 -0.36
C ASP A 680 32.46 6.81 0.81
N SER A 681 32.69 5.58 1.24
CA SER A 681 31.97 4.96 2.36
C SER A 681 32.40 5.50 3.73
N VAL A 682 33.47 6.30 3.81
CA VAL A 682 34.01 6.89 5.06
C VAL A 682 33.17 8.00 5.70
N TYR A 683 31.89 8.11 5.31
CA TYR A 683 30.94 9.04 5.89
C TYR A 683 29.76 8.28 6.50
N ALA A 684 29.37 8.63 7.73
CA ALA A 684 28.31 7.94 8.46
C ALA A 684 26.94 7.96 7.76
N PHE A 685 26.70 8.92 6.86
CA PHE A 685 25.47 8.96 6.05
C PHE A 685 25.52 8.05 4.81
N ASN A 686 26.70 7.57 4.41
CA ASN A 686 26.86 6.58 3.33
C ASN A 686 26.85 5.14 3.85
N VAL A 687 27.15 4.94 5.14
CA VAL A 687 27.05 3.65 5.85
C VAL A 687 26.14 3.73 7.09
N PRO A 688 24.89 4.22 7.00
CA PRO A 688 24.05 4.45 8.17
C PRO A 688 23.60 3.17 8.86
N PHE A 689 23.23 3.29 10.14
CA PHE A 689 22.46 2.29 10.86
C PHE A 689 21.04 2.16 10.30
N CYS A 690 20.57 0.92 10.21
CA CYS A 690 19.21 0.54 9.90
C CYS A 690 18.36 0.44 11.17
N LYS A 691 17.03 0.49 11.02
CA LYS A 691 16.10 0.28 12.15
C LYS A 691 16.29 -1.08 12.84
N ASN A 692 16.70 -2.11 12.10
CA ASN A 692 17.02 -3.45 12.63
C ASN A 692 18.43 -3.56 13.25
N GLY A 693 19.18 -2.46 13.35
CA GLY A 693 20.51 -2.43 13.98
C GLY A 693 21.70 -2.77 13.07
N LYS A 694 21.49 -3.24 11.84
CA LYS A 694 22.57 -3.45 10.85
C LYS A 694 23.13 -2.12 10.33
N LEU A 695 24.33 -2.13 9.75
CA LEU A 695 24.88 -1.02 8.98
C LEU A 695 24.62 -1.24 7.48
N ALA A 696 24.11 -0.23 6.76
CA ALA A 696 23.77 -0.32 5.34
C ALA A 696 24.75 0.46 4.46
N PHE A 697 25.34 -0.16 3.44
CA PHE A 697 26.16 0.53 2.43
C PHE A 697 25.28 1.14 1.32
N ILE A 698 24.79 2.37 1.52
CA ILE A 698 23.78 2.98 0.64
C ILE A 698 24.36 3.74 -0.56
N ASP A 699 25.61 4.22 -0.44
CA ASP A 699 26.36 4.80 -1.56
C ASP A 699 27.64 4.01 -1.78
N THR A 700 27.84 3.61 -3.02
CA THR A 700 28.80 2.57 -3.41
C THR A 700 29.45 2.92 -4.74
N GLU A 701 29.53 4.21 -5.09
CA GLU A 701 30.06 4.70 -6.37
C GLU A 701 31.59 4.55 -6.44
N HIS A 702 32.31 4.92 -5.37
CA HIS A 702 33.77 4.95 -5.37
C HIS A 702 34.38 3.75 -4.63
N HIS A 703 34.37 2.59 -5.29
CA HIS A 703 35.05 1.37 -4.88
C HIS A 703 36.37 1.15 -5.65
N HIS A 704 37.21 0.23 -5.19
CA HIS A 704 38.56 -0.05 -5.70
C HIS A 704 39.44 1.20 -5.83
N ARG A 705 39.30 2.15 -4.90
CA ARG A 705 40.04 3.40 -4.90
C ARG A 705 40.80 3.61 -3.60
N TRP A 706 42.12 3.47 -3.69
CA TRP A 706 43.06 3.67 -2.60
C TRP A 706 43.89 4.96 -2.78
N PRO A 707 44.47 5.52 -1.70
CA PRO A 707 44.24 5.14 -0.30
C PRO A 707 42.85 5.57 0.19
N VAL A 708 42.25 4.75 1.07
CA VAL A 708 40.96 5.07 1.69
C VAL A 708 41.15 6.16 2.74
N PRO A 709 40.36 7.25 2.71
CA PRO A 709 40.53 8.38 3.63
C PRO A 709 39.87 8.11 5.00
N PHE A 710 40.35 7.09 5.73
CA PHE A 710 39.79 6.61 7.00
C PHE A 710 39.58 7.70 8.07
N GLN A 711 40.39 8.77 8.03
CA GLN A 711 40.30 9.89 8.98
C GLN A 711 38.94 10.60 8.94
N LYS A 712 38.22 10.55 7.82
CA LYS A 712 36.92 11.23 7.67
C LYS A 712 35.81 10.61 8.53
N LEU A 713 35.90 9.32 8.86
CA LEU A 713 34.91 8.62 9.66
C LEU A 713 35.10 8.87 11.17
N LYS A 714 36.31 9.21 11.60
CA LYS A 714 36.70 9.37 13.01
C LYS A 714 35.77 10.30 13.79
N LYS A 715 35.36 11.43 13.20
CA LYS A 715 34.55 12.46 13.87
C LYS A 715 33.17 12.00 14.35
N TYR A 716 32.67 10.86 13.87
CA TYR A 716 31.35 10.34 14.24
C TYR A 716 31.36 9.49 15.52
N PHE A 717 32.54 9.06 15.98
CA PHE A 717 32.67 8.10 17.09
C PHE A 717 32.77 8.76 18.47
N SER A 718 32.50 7.99 19.53
CA SER A 718 32.88 8.36 20.91
C SER A 718 34.40 8.47 21.06
N ASN A 719 34.88 9.21 22.08
CA ASN A 719 36.32 9.42 22.29
C ASN A 719 37.12 8.11 22.34
N ASP A 720 36.61 7.09 23.03
CA ASP A 720 37.27 5.79 23.12
C ASP A 720 37.37 5.09 21.75
N MET A 721 36.29 5.15 20.97
CA MET A 721 36.25 4.58 19.62
C MET A 721 37.07 5.40 18.62
N GLN A 722 37.21 6.71 18.80
CA GLN A 722 38.13 7.54 18.01
C GLN A 722 39.59 7.13 18.24
N ASN A 723 39.97 6.85 19.49
CA ASN A 723 41.31 6.38 19.84
C ASN A 723 41.57 5.00 19.24
N TYR A 724 40.61 4.08 19.34
CA TYR A 724 40.73 2.76 18.74
C TYR A 724 40.82 2.82 17.20
N TRP A 725 39.98 3.64 16.56
CA TRP A 725 40.03 3.85 15.11
C TRP A 725 41.37 4.40 14.64
N GLN A 726 41.95 5.34 15.39
CA GLN A 726 43.30 5.85 15.10
C GLN A 726 44.35 4.73 15.19
N GLN A 727 44.26 3.85 16.19
CA GLN A 727 45.17 2.70 16.28
C GLN A 727 45.06 1.76 15.09
N LEU A 728 43.86 1.53 14.55
CA LEU A 728 43.68 0.74 13.33
C LEU A 728 44.37 1.42 12.14
N ILE A 729 44.21 2.74 11.98
CA ILE A 729 44.87 3.50 10.91
C ILE A 729 46.39 3.39 11.02
N ASP A 730 46.94 3.62 12.22
CA ASP A 730 48.40 3.63 12.44
C ASP A 730 49.04 2.25 12.24
N LYS A 731 48.29 1.17 12.50
CA LYS A 731 48.75 -0.22 12.37
C LYS A 731 48.44 -0.84 11.01
N GLY A 732 47.71 -0.16 10.14
CA GLY A 732 47.25 -0.73 8.86
C GLY A 732 46.16 -1.80 9.03
N GLY A 733 45.32 -1.71 10.06
CA GLY A 733 44.18 -2.57 10.31
C GLY A 733 44.22 -3.35 11.63
N PRO A 734 43.21 -4.21 11.88
CA PRO A 734 43.19 -5.07 13.07
C PRO A 734 44.31 -6.11 13.02
N LYS A 735 44.61 -6.72 14.17
CA LYS A 735 45.71 -7.69 14.27
C LYS A 735 45.50 -8.86 13.29
N GLY A 736 46.47 -9.08 12.40
CA GLY A 736 46.42 -10.13 11.39
C GLY A 736 45.75 -9.72 10.08
N HIS A 737 45.27 -8.47 9.96
CA HIS A 737 44.78 -7.93 8.70
C HIS A 737 45.94 -7.78 7.71
N VAL A 738 45.76 -8.37 6.53
CA VAL A 738 46.60 -8.16 5.36
C VAL A 738 45.64 -7.96 4.22
N ARG A 739 45.67 -6.78 3.58
CA ARG A 739 44.80 -6.47 2.45
C ARG A 739 44.92 -7.57 1.40
N ASN A 740 43.79 -8.19 1.05
CA ASN A 740 43.77 -9.22 0.03
C ASN A 740 43.99 -8.58 -1.35
N PRO A 741 45.08 -8.90 -2.08
CA PRO A 741 45.38 -8.28 -3.37
C PRO A 741 44.49 -8.78 -4.52
N ASN A 742 43.61 -9.77 -4.26
CA ASN A 742 42.72 -10.36 -5.26
C ASN A 742 41.33 -9.69 -5.33
N TYR A 743 41.09 -8.68 -4.50
CA TYR A 743 39.98 -7.72 -4.65
C TYR A 743 40.54 -6.43 -5.25
#